data_AF-A0A842R1Q0-F1
#
_entry.id   AF-A0A842R1Q0-F1
#
_cell.length_a   1.000
_cell.length_b   1.000
_cell.length_c   1.000
_cell.angle_alpha   90.00
_cell.angle_beta   90.00
_cell.angle_gamma   90.00
#
_symmetry.space_group_name_H-M   'P 1'
#
loop_
_entity.id
_entity.type
_entity.pdbx_description
1 polymer ?
#
loop_
_entity_poly.entity_id
_entity_poly.type
_entity_poly.pdbx_seq_one_letter_code
_entity_poly.pdbx_strand_id
1 'polypeptide(L)'
;MATAGNESTGSPDSPDSSGGESISVTMRTASTKRVVTGGVILTIFDILGSLFFTLYTIAQSGLPPDEGGVLAVVTSFQAMLKYFAMLGFTGAGAKFISEYLERDKQEARKYGISAAKYNFLVIGLPIVGIAVILFIKKLFEGDNLSIQAFFILIFLMLVDRLRSCSDLYLLAYQRYDLYAISWGIPYGAMYTLAFILLPIYGPVAPLIAWLFGTIAMFLLSMFFVSKISEFPIRDMFSWRKEFGLFKKMFSFNFLYSLANLCFAMLTTTLLITMGSELGFLTQQETQALGVISTFSNILINVFGIVAGIQPAVSQAFSLKNKKLVKNYFLATVKFPLMMTVAVTTFFLVFGREMIEIFYDTNGDGRYAVIGLFIMIVLIPSYSMGAYASRWDNILAGIGRPETAIIPWFMGMGIALVGLVATWIWVPGGRYLVDNIIMIDQEGIMVPTNYGITLQFTVSLISMAAGLVVPGIWIISITIRVLGIKIPRRFITGPMASAFITAIIMLLLKFFIPLKQSLEQLTSRQVGGILYTIAMILLGVMIYLTILVLIGGFTIEDGRFWKSVVGTIPVVKNLLVPLFLYGRFLLKHVPQRMKTRPIKWITTTKRGDMERDSEFTITDDFNQSVGEALHAGKEITFSVFMKGINQKYYHLLVIPKIDMKVLSKAIVYKESIETDLSIPMTFVVPDTLESGYHELYIDVEMYTQPREDINMNILTSRKKFWTYFDFRFKWWDEIIKYITIEDTQTDQETNPANRFNVP
;
A
#
# COMPACT_ATOMS: atom_id res chain seq x y z
N MET A 1 1.52 3.82 61.77
CA MET A 1 0.23 3.13 62.03
C MET A 1 -0.23 2.58 60.69
N ALA A 2 0.28 1.41 60.32
CA ALA A 2 -0.34 0.07 60.48
C ALA A 2 -1.10 -0.28 59.18
N THR A 3 -0.79 -1.32 58.40
CA THR A 3 0.03 -2.52 58.61
C THR A 3 0.40 -3.15 57.27
N ALA A 4 1.54 -3.83 57.26
CA ALA A 4 2.09 -4.65 56.19
C ALA A 4 1.49 -6.07 56.13
N GLY A 5 1.82 -6.80 55.05
CA GLY A 5 1.71 -8.25 54.90
C GLY A 5 1.36 -8.63 53.46
N ASN A 6 2.07 -9.50 52.74
CA ASN A 6 3.20 -10.35 53.06
C ASN A 6 3.93 -10.66 51.74
N GLU A 7 5.26 -10.70 51.79
CA GLU A 7 6.09 -11.31 50.75
C GLU A 7 5.85 -12.84 50.73
N SER A 8 5.66 -13.42 49.54
CA SER A 8 5.91 -14.85 49.31
C SER A 8 7.00 -14.98 48.26
N THR A 9 8.17 -15.38 48.74
CA THR A 9 9.31 -15.86 47.98
C THR A 9 8.96 -17.16 47.24
N GLY A 10 8.79 -17.07 45.93
CA GLY A 10 8.82 -18.20 44.99
C GLY A 10 10.16 -18.20 44.24
N SER A 11 10.75 -19.38 44.10
CA SER A 11 12.02 -19.70 43.44
C SER A 11 12.19 -19.10 42.04
N PRO A 12 13.44 -18.98 41.52
CA PRO A 12 13.68 -18.67 40.12
C PRO A 12 13.30 -19.89 39.28
N ASP A 13 12.02 -20.00 38.95
CA ASP A 13 11.57 -20.94 37.95
C ASP A 13 12.23 -20.59 36.60
N SER A 14 12.74 -21.66 36.00
CA SER A 14 13.32 -21.80 34.67
C SER A 14 12.83 -20.79 33.62
N PRO A 15 13.66 -20.43 32.63
CA PRO A 15 13.25 -19.57 31.52
C PRO A 15 12.06 -20.20 30.83
N ASP A 16 10.88 -19.69 31.16
CA ASP A 16 9.62 -20.21 30.70
C ASP A 16 9.65 -20.19 29.17
N SER A 17 9.72 -21.39 28.63
CA SER A 17 9.42 -21.77 27.26
C SER A 17 7.95 -21.48 26.97
N SER A 18 7.56 -20.22 27.12
CA SER A 18 6.36 -19.64 26.54
C SER A 18 6.54 -19.74 25.04
N GLY A 19 6.13 -20.92 24.54
CA GLY A 19 6.20 -21.33 23.17
C GLY A 19 5.77 -20.17 22.31
N GLY A 20 6.72 -19.70 21.49
CA GLY A 20 6.41 -18.78 20.43
C GLY A 20 5.34 -19.45 19.59
N GLU A 21 4.07 -19.08 19.82
CA GLU A 21 3.08 -19.07 18.75
C GLU A 21 3.80 -18.44 17.57
N SER A 22 4.19 -19.29 16.62
CA SER A 22 5.13 -18.85 15.61
C SER A 22 4.51 -17.62 14.95
N ILE A 23 5.24 -16.51 15.00
CA ILE A 23 4.82 -15.18 14.49
C ILE A 23 4.29 -15.28 13.04
N SER A 24 4.65 -16.36 12.35
CA SER A 24 4.10 -16.78 11.06
C SER A 24 2.55 -16.90 11.06
N VAL A 25 1.90 -17.34 12.15
CA VAL A 25 0.44 -17.56 12.27
C VAL A 25 -0.36 -16.25 12.30
N THR A 26 0.25 -15.14 12.73
CA THR A 26 -0.44 -13.88 13.02
C THR A 26 -0.63 -12.94 11.81
N MET A 27 -0.48 -13.40 10.57
CA MET A 27 -0.69 -12.57 9.37
C MET A 27 -1.67 -13.14 8.34
N ARG A 28 -2.27 -14.30 8.63
CA ARG A 28 -2.83 -15.19 7.60
C ARG A 28 -4.33 -15.08 7.37
N THR A 29 -4.88 -13.87 7.30
CA THR A 29 -6.32 -13.68 7.03
C THR A 29 -6.60 -13.16 5.63
N ALA A 30 -7.75 -13.56 5.09
CA ALA A 30 -8.25 -13.18 3.77
C ALA A 30 -8.35 -11.68 3.60
N SER A 31 -8.81 -11.06 4.67
CA SER A 31 -9.05 -9.65 4.75
C SER A 31 -7.73 -8.89 4.75
N THR A 32 -6.69 -9.38 5.43
CA THR A 32 -5.33 -8.80 5.33
C THR A 32 -4.77 -8.93 3.90
N LYS A 33 -4.94 -10.09 3.26
CA LYS A 33 -4.53 -10.27 1.86
C LYS A 33 -5.27 -9.31 0.92
N ARG A 34 -6.58 -9.12 1.08
CA ARG A 34 -7.38 -8.19 0.25
C ARG A 34 -6.91 -6.74 0.43
N VAL A 35 -6.75 -6.29 1.67
CA VAL A 35 -6.29 -4.94 1.99
C VAL A 35 -4.93 -4.68 1.35
N VAL A 36 -3.98 -5.61 1.49
CA VAL A 36 -2.64 -5.45 0.92
C VAL A 36 -2.66 -5.60 -0.60
N THR A 37 -3.45 -6.51 -1.18
CA THR A 37 -3.55 -6.67 -2.64
C THR A 37 -4.11 -5.41 -3.28
N GLY A 38 -5.22 -4.89 -2.76
CA GLY A 38 -5.79 -3.64 -3.23
C GLY A 38 -4.85 -2.45 -3.01
N GLY A 39 -4.12 -2.43 -1.89
CA GLY A 39 -3.08 -1.42 -1.63
C GLY A 39 -1.88 -1.52 -2.57
N VAL A 40 -1.44 -2.73 -2.97
CA VAL A 40 -0.39 -2.92 -3.98
C VAL A 40 -0.87 -2.39 -5.33
N ILE A 41 -2.09 -2.72 -5.74
CA ILE A 41 -2.67 -2.21 -6.99
C ILE A 41 -2.72 -0.68 -6.96
N LEU A 42 -3.19 -0.09 -5.85
CA LEU A 42 -3.22 1.35 -5.64
C LEU A 42 -1.82 1.97 -5.75
N THR A 43 -0.85 1.42 -5.00
CA THR A 43 0.54 1.90 -5.03
C THR A 43 1.13 1.91 -6.44
N ILE A 44 0.87 0.86 -7.22
CA ILE A 44 1.35 0.77 -8.60
C ILE A 44 0.73 1.85 -9.47
N PHE A 45 -0.59 2.04 -9.39
CA PHE A 45 -1.28 3.08 -10.13
C PHE A 45 -0.88 4.49 -9.69
N ASP A 46 -0.63 4.72 -8.40
CA ASP A 46 -0.17 6.01 -7.86
C ASP A 46 1.26 6.34 -8.33
N ILE A 47 2.15 5.34 -8.37
CA ILE A 47 3.51 5.49 -8.92
C ILE A 47 3.45 5.79 -10.42
N LEU A 48 2.66 5.03 -11.19
CA LEU A 48 2.48 5.29 -12.62
C LEU A 48 1.86 6.68 -12.86
N GLY A 49 0.84 7.04 -12.09
CA GLY A 49 0.22 8.36 -12.12
C GLY A 49 1.22 9.48 -11.84
N SER A 50 2.10 9.29 -10.86
CA SER A 50 3.15 10.24 -10.50
C SER A 50 4.19 10.41 -11.61
N LEU A 51 4.52 9.34 -12.33
CA LEU A 51 5.39 9.41 -13.50
C LEU A 51 4.76 10.26 -14.62
N PHE A 52 3.48 10.00 -14.96
CA PHE A 52 2.77 10.81 -15.95
C PHE A 52 2.60 12.27 -15.53
N PHE A 53 2.32 12.51 -14.25
CA PHE A 53 2.29 13.86 -13.67
C PHE A 53 3.64 14.56 -13.83
N THR A 54 4.74 13.87 -13.51
CA THR A 54 6.11 14.43 -13.64
C THR A 54 6.43 14.78 -15.09
N LEU A 55 6.12 13.90 -16.04
CA LEU A 55 6.31 14.17 -17.47
C LEU A 55 5.49 15.38 -17.95
N TYR A 56 4.25 15.49 -17.47
CA TYR A 56 3.40 16.64 -17.74
C TYR A 56 3.99 17.93 -17.16
N THR A 57 4.49 17.92 -15.92
CA THR A 57 5.11 19.10 -15.30
C THR A 57 6.37 19.55 -16.04
N ILE A 58 7.16 18.60 -16.55
CA ILE A 58 8.31 18.91 -17.41
C ILE A 58 7.83 19.63 -18.68
N ALA A 59 6.77 19.14 -19.34
CA ALA A 59 6.21 19.82 -20.52
C ALA A 59 5.66 21.21 -20.19
N GLN A 60 4.98 21.37 -19.06
CA GLN A 60 4.47 22.66 -18.59
C GLN A 60 5.60 23.68 -18.38
N SER A 61 6.78 23.24 -17.94
CA SER A 61 7.93 24.13 -17.73
C SER A 61 8.50 24.74 -19.01
N GLY A 62 8.16 24.17 -20.18
CA GLY A 62 8.56 24.70 -21.50
C GLY A 62 7.60 25.74 -22.08
N LEU A 63 6.51 26.09 -21.38
CA LEU A 63 5.53 27.08 -21.86
C LEU A 63 6.03 28.53 -21.69
N PRO A 64 5.50 29.48 -22.49
CA PRO A 64 5.66 30.91 -22.24
C PRO A 64 5.27 31.29 -20.79
N PRO A 65 5.96 32.25 -20.15
CA PRO A 65 5.75 32.56 -18.73
C PRO A 65 4.32 32.96 -18.33
N ASP A 66 3.61 33.65 -19.22
CA ASP A 66 2.22 34.07 -19.06
C ASP A 66 1.24 32.88 -19.10
N GLU A 67 1.40 31.97 -20.06
CA GLU A 67 0.59 30.75 -20.17
C GLU A 67 0.89 29.74 -19.04
N GLY A 68 2.17 29.54 -18.74
CA GLY A 68 2.62 28.69 -17.65
C GLY A 68 2.16 29.21 -16.28
N GLY A 69 2.13 30.54 -16.10
CA GLY A 69 1.65 31.21 -14.90
C GLY A 69 0.18 30.93 -14.59
N VAL A 70 -0.71 31.07 -15.59
CA VAL A 70 -2.15 30.80 -15.40
C VAL A 70 -2.39 29.33 -15.03
N LEU A 71 -1.71 28.40 -15.71
CA LEU A 71 -1.84 26.97 -15.44
C LEU A 71 -1.31 26.61 -14.04
N ALA A 72 -0.18 27.19 -13.62
CA ALA A 72 0.37 27.00 -12.28
C ALA A 72 -0.58 27.52 -11.19
N VAL A 73 -1.17 28.70 -11.37
CA VAL A 73 -2.15 29.27 -10.44
C VAL A 73 -3.38 28.38 -10.32
N VAL A 74 -3.96 27.96 -11.44
CA VAL A 74 -5.17 27.12 -11.44
C VAL A 74 -4.90 25.75 -10.84
N THR A 75 -3.75 25.15 -11.13
CA THR A 75 -3.32 23.87 -10.54
C THR A 75 -3.13 23.99 -9.03
N SER A 76 -2.55 25.11 -8.57
CA SER A 76 -2.33 25.38 -7.15
C SER A 76 -3.66 25.56 -6.40
N PHE A 77 -4.60 26.33 -6.98
CA PHE A 77 -5.95 26.45 -6.44
C PHE A 77 -6.69 25.11 -6.45
N GLN A 78 -6.57 24.32 -7.52
CA GLN A 78 -7.16 22.99 -7.59
C GLN A 78 -6.60 22.08 -6.48
N ALA A 79 -5.28 22.07 -6.27
CA ALA A 79 -4.63 21.29 -5.22
C ALA A 79 -5.06 21.75 -3.82
N MET A 80 -5.06 23.06 -3.57
CA MET A 80 -5.51 23.66 -2.31
C MET A 80 -6.97 23.31 -2.01
N LEU A 81 -7.86 23.48 -3.00
CA LEU A 81 -9.27 23.14 -2.85
C LEU A 81 -9.45 21.65 -2.61
N LYS A 82 -8.69 20.77 -3.29
CA LYS A 82 -8.66 19.32 -3.01
C LYS A 82 -8.20 18.98 -1.60
N TYR A 83 -7.20 19.68 -1.06
CA TYR A 83 -6.76 19.50 0.33
C TYR A 83 -7.83 19.93 1.33
N PHE A 84 -8.50 21.07 1.12
CA PHE A 84 -9.67 21.44 1.91
C PHE A 84 -10.82 20.43 1.74
N ALA A 85 -10.91 19.82 0.57
CA ALA A 85 -11.86 18.75 0.30
C ALA A 85 -11.54 17.44 1.03
N MET A 86 -10.31 17.25 1.55
CA MET A 86 -9.99 16.18 2.51
C MET A 86 -10.65 16.43 3.88
N LEU A 87 -11.19 17.63 4.13
CA LEU A 87 -12.18 17.93 5.18
C LEU A 87 -13.55 17.27 4.95
N GLY A 88 -13.73 16.62 3.80
CA GLY A 88 -14.92 15.86 3.45
C GLY A 88 -15.18 14.63 4.32
N PHE A 89 -16.39 14.09 4.22
CA PHE A 89 -16.86 12.96 5.03
C PHE A 89 -16.49 11.59 4.46
N THR A 90 -15.64 11.50 3.43
CA THR A 90 -15.29 10.23 2.77
C THR A 90 -14.64 9.24 3.74
N GLY A 91 -13.67 9.68 4.55
CA GLY A 91 -13.00 8.81 5.53
C GLY A 91 -13.92 8.38 6.67
N ALA A 92 -14.66 9.33 7.26
CA ALA A 92 -15.66 9.04 8.30
C ALA A 92 -16.80 8.14 7.81
N GLY A 93 -17.29 8.40 6.60
CA GLY A 93 -18.31 7.60 5.92
C GLY A 93 -17.83 6.17 5.69
N ALA A 94 -16.65 6.00 5.11
CA ALA A 94 -16.06 4.68 4.88
C ALA A 94 -15.89 3.89 6.20
N LYS A 95 -15.41 4.57 7.25
CA LYS A 95 -15.25 4.02 8.60
C LYS A 95 -16.60 3.55 9.17
N PHE A 96 -17.61 4.42 9.25
CA PHE A 96 -18.90 4.03 9.85
C PHE A 96 -19.67 3.01 9.03
N ILE A 97 -19.65 3.11 7.68
CA ILE A 97 -20.27 2.07 6.85
C ILE A 97 -19.60 0.72 7.14
N SER A 98 -18.27 0.66 7.12
CA SER A 98 -17.51 -0.57 7.39
C SER A 98 -17.73 -1.10 8.82
N GLU A 99 -17.94 -0.22 9.80
CA GLU A 99 -18.23 -0.60 11.19
C GLU A 99 -19.56 -1.37 11.33
N TYR A 100 -20.58 -0.95 10.56
CA TYR A 100 -21.94 -1.50 10.62
C TYR A 100 -22.26 -2.49 9.52
N LEU A 101 -21.49 -2.56 8.42
CA LEU A 101 -21.83 -3.35 7.23
C LEU A 101 -22.15 -4.82 7.53
N GLU A 102 -21.39 -5.45 8.43
CA GLU A 102 -21.59 -6.84 8.85
C GLU A 102 -22.54 -6.99 10.05
N ARG A 103 -22.76 -5.92 10.82
CA ARG A 103 -23.56 -5.94 12.06
C ARG A 103 -25.02 -5.59 11.81
N ASP A 104 -25.25 -4.50 11.09
CA ASP A 104 -26.55 -3.95 10.75
C ASP A 104 -26.47 -3.20 9.41
N LYS A 105 -26.95 -3.86 8.36
CA LYS A 105 -26.96 -3.31 6.99
C LYS A 105 -27.85 -2.09 6.85
N GLN A 106 -28.94 -1.99 7.62
CA GLN A 106 -29.82 -0.83 7.56
C GLN A 106 -29.12 0.39 8.16
N GLU A 107 -28.44 0.21 9.28
CA GLU A 107 -27.67 1.27 9.91
C GLU A 107 -26.49 1.70 9.03
N ALA A 108 -25.75 0.76 8.44
CA ALA A 108 -24.70 1.05 7.47
C ALA A 108 -25.21 1.89 6.29
N ARG A 109 -26.40 1.57 5.78
CA ARG A 109 -27.08 2.35 4.73
C ARG A 109 -27.39 3.78 5.16
N LYS A 110 -27.89 3.98 6.39
CA LYS A 110 -28.16 5.34 6.94
C LYS A 110 -26.88 6.15 7.02
N TYR A 111 -25.79 5.57 7.54
CA TYR A 111 -24.48 6.24 7.57
C TYR A 111 -23.97 6.57 6.16
N GLY A 112 -24.17 5.70 5.17
CA GLY A 112 -23.78 5.98 3.78
C GLY A 112 -24.54 7.15 3.17
N ILE A 113 -25.86 7.20 3.32
CA ILE A 113 -26.69 8.31 2.84
C ILE A 113 -26.29 9.61 3.55
N SER A 114 -26.15 9.57 4.88
CA SER A 114 -25.72 10.73 5.67
C SER A 114 -24.33 11.21 5.28
N ALA A 115 -23.36 10.30 5.10
CA ALA A 115 -22.01 10.63 4.67
C ALA A 115 -22.01 11.33 3.31
N ALA A 116 -22.68 10.77 2.30
CA ALA A 116 -22.74 11.35 0.97
C ALA A 116 -23.42 12.74 1.00
N LYS A 117 -24.54 12.86 1.73
CA LYS A 117 -25.26 14.13 1.92
C LYS A 117 -24.37 15.19 2.56
N TYR A 118 -23.74 14.89 3.71
CA TYR A 118 -22.92 15.87 4.43
C TYR A 118 -21.62 16.18 3.69
N ASN A 119 -21.01 15.19 3.02
CA ASN A 119 -19.85 15.41 2.16
C ASN A 119 -20.14 16.44 1.07
N PHE A 120 -21.26 16.29 0.38
CA PHE A 120 -21.62 17.19 -0.72
C PHE A 120 -22.12 18.55 -0.22
N LEU A 121 -23.05 18.59 0.75
CA LEU A 121 -23.69 19.84 1.18
C LEU A 121 -22.81 20.70 2.08
N VAL A 122 -22.10 20.09 3.04
CA VAL A 122 -21.37 20.84 4.09
C VAL A 122 -19.95 21.18 3.66
N ILE A 123 -19.33 20.35 2.81
CA ILE A 123 -17.95 20.56 2.36
C ILE A 123 -17.90 20.84 0.85
N GLY A 124 -18.63 20.05 0.05
CA GLY A 124 -18.61 20.17 -1.41
C GLY A 124 -19.12 21.51 -1.93
N LEU A 125 -20.33 21.93 -1.53
CA LEU A 125 -20.93 23.20 -1.98
C LEU A 125 -20.09 24.43 -1.59
N PRO A 126 -19.57 24.56 -0.35
CA PRO A 126 -18.66 25.66 -0.03
C PRO A 126 -17.40 25.69 -0.91
N ILE A 127 -16.79 24.55 -1.22
CA ILE A 127 -15.61 24.47 -2.09
C ILE A 127 -15.94 24.89 -3.52
N VAL A 128 -17.08 24.43 -4.06
CA VAL A 128 -17.58 24.88 -5.37
C VAL A 128 -17.88 26.38 -5.34
N GLY A 129 -18.44 26.89 -4.24
CA GLY A 129 -18.69 28.32 -4.03
C GLY A 129 -17.41 29.16 -4.08
N ILE A 130 -16.32 28.69 -3.46
CA ILE A 130 -15.01 29.36 -3.55
C ILE A 130 -14.53 29.39 -5.00
N ALA A 131 -14.64 28.29 -5.75
CA ALA A 131 -14.28 28.27 -7.17
C ALA A 131 -15.11 29.26 -8.01
N VAL A 132 -16.41 29.40 -7.72
CA VAL A 132 -17.30 30.38 -8.36
C VAL A 132 -16.87 31.82 -8.04
N ILE A 133 -16.54 32.12 -6.78
CA ILE A 133 -16.05 33.45 -6.38
C ILE A 133 -14.75 33.80 -7.11
N LEU A 134 -13.81 32.84 -7.21
CA LEU A 134 -12.57 33.02 -7.94
C LEU A 134 -12.80 33.27 -9.43
N PHE A 135 -13.74 32.55 -10.05
CA PHE A 135 -14.17 32.79 -11.42
C PHE A 135 -14.77 34.19 -11.62
N ILE A 136 -15.68 34.62 -10.75
CA ILE A 136 -16.29 35.97 -10.80
C ILE A 136 -15.21 37.05 -10.69
N LYS A 137 -14.24 36.88 -9.79
CA LYS A 137 -13.10 37.80 -9.67
C LYS A 137 -12.33 37.91 -10.99
N LYS A 138 -12.01 36.78 -11.62
CA LYS A 138 -11.32 36.77 -12.92
C LYS A 138 -12.15 37.34 -14.06
N LEU A 139 -13.48 37.20 -14.01
CA LEU A 139 -14.39 37.84 -14.95
C LEU A 139 -14.29 39.37 -14.92
N PHE A 140 -14.13 39.97 -13.73
CA PHE A 140 -13.95 41.41 -13.59
C PHE A 140 -12.55 41.91 -13.99
N GLU A 141 -11.53 41.05 -13.89
CA GLU A 141 -10.16 41.38 -14.33
C GLU A 141 -10.00 41.37 -15.86
N GLY A 142 -10.93 40.75 -16.61
CA GLY A 142 -11.00 40.82 -18.08
C GLY A 142 -10.01 39.93 -18.84
N ASP A 143 -9.24 39.08 -18.16
CA ASP A 143 -8.33 38.13 -18.80
C ASP A 143 -9.08 36.88 -19.29
N ASN A 144 -9.32 36.79 -20.60
CA ASN A 144 -10.05 35.69 -21.25
C ASN A 144 -9.47 34.31 -20.93
N LEU A 145 -8.14 34.19 -20.80
CA LEU A 145 -7.50 32.89 -20.53
C LEU A 145 -7.78 32.44 -19.10
N SER A 146 -7.58 33.33 -18.12
CA SER A 146 -7.95 33.09 -16.73
C SER A 146 -9.44 32.80 -16.56
N ILE A 147 -10.32 33.53 -17.27
CA ILE A 147 -11.78 33.31 -17.20
C ILE A 147 -12.13 31.87 -17.59
N GLN A 148 -11.60 31.38 -18.73
CA GLN A 148 -11.84 30.00 -19.18
C GLN A 148 -11.30 28.97 -18.18
N ALA A 149 -10.09 29.19 -17.67
CA ALA A 149 -9.45 28.26 -16.75
C ALA A 149 -10.20 28.13 -15.41
N PHE A 150 -10.63 29.25 -14.83
CA PHE A 150 -11.40 29.26 -13.58
C PHE A 150 -12.86 28.79 -13.79
N PHE A 151 -13.41 28.93 -14.98
CA PHE A 151 -14.70 28.31 -15.32
C PHE A 151 -14.61 26.78 -15.28
N ILE A 152 -13.56 26.20 -15.87
CA ILE A 152 -13.32 24.75 -15.83
C ILE A 152 -13.09 24.25 -14.40
N LEU A 153 -12.42 25.06 -13.56
CA LEU A 153 -12.17 24.73 -12.15
C LEU A 153 -13.47 24.46 -11.37
N ILE A 154 -14.56 25.20 -11.66
CA ILE A 154 -15.88 24.98 -11.04
C ILE A 154 -16.35 23.54 -11.29
N PHE A 155 -16.31 23.09 -12.55
CA PHE A 155 -16.73 21.74 -12.93
C PHE A 155 -15.80 20.67 -12.37
N LEU A 156 -14.48 20.92 -12.39
CA LEU A 156 -13.50 20.02 -11.76
C LEU A 156 -13.84 19.79 -10.29
N MET A 157 -14.13 20.84 -9.53
CA MET A 157 -14.51 20.73 -8.12
C MET A 157 -15.86 20.02 -7.96
N LEU A 158 -16.86 20.36 -8.78
CA LEU A 158 -18.17 19.72 -8.71
C LEU A 158 -18.10 18.20 -8.93
N VAL A 159 -17.43 17.76 -10.00
CA VAL A 159 -17.33 16.33 -10.35
C VAL A 159 -16.46 15.59 -9.34
N ASP A 160 -15.37 16.20 -8.86
CA ASP A 160 -14.52 15.60 -7.81
C ASP A 160 -15.30 15.37 -6.51
N ARG A 161 -16.21 16.29 -6.14
CA ARG A 161 -17.11 16.10 -4.99
C ARG A 161 -18.13 14.99 -5.21
N LEU A 162 -18.71 14.89 -6.41
CA LEU A 162 -19.60 13.76 -6.75
C LEU A 162 -18.85 12.42 -6.71
N ARG A 163 -17.61 12.36 -7.23
CA ARG A 163 -16.74 11.18 -7.14
C ARG A 163 -16.46 10.78 -5.69
N SER A 164 -16.12 11.72 -4.82
CA SER A 164 -15.85 11.39 -3.42
C SER A 164 -17.06 10.79 -2.67
N CYS A 165 -18.29 11.05 -3.15
CA CYS A 165 -19.51 10.39 -2.67
C CYS A 165 -19.61 8.92 -3.11
N SER A 166 -19.05 8.53 -4.27
CA SER A 166 -18.98 7.13 -4.70
C SER A 166 -17.80 6.39 -4.12
N ASP A 167 -16.65 7.05 -4.04
CA ASP A 167 -15.43 6.47 -3.49
C ASP A 167 -15.61 6.02 -2.03
N LEU A 168 -16.43 6.72 -1.24
CA LEU A 168 -16.70 6.33 0.15
C LEU A 168 -17.22 4.89 0.26
N TYR A 169 -18.01 4.42 -0.71
CA TYR A 169 -18.52 3.04 -0.73
C TYR A 169 -17.43 2.06 -1.13
N LEU A 170 -16.65 2.34 -2.19
CA LEU A 170 -15.53 1.48 -2.59
C LEU A 170 -14.54 1.26 -1.43
N LEU A 171 -14.25 2.34 -0.70
CA LEU A 171 -13.39 2.32 0.49
C LEU A 171 -14.05 1.56 1.65
N ALA A 172 -15.34 1.79 1.92
CA ALA A 172 -16.09 1.08 2.97
C ALA A 172 -16.11 -0.45 2.75
N TYR A 173 -16.30 -0.89 1.51
CA TYR A 173 -16.28 -2.31 1.13
C TYR A 173 -14.85 -2.89 1.03
N GLN A 174 -13.82 -2.10 1.35
CA GLN A 174 -12.41 -2.47 1.26
C GLN A 174 -12.02 -2.95 -0.15
N ARG A 175 -12.66 -2.40 -1.19
CA ARG A 175 -12.38 -2.69 -2.60
C ARG A 175 -11.37 -1.70 -3.17
N TYR A 176 -10.20 -1.67 -2.56
CA TYR A 176 -9.09 -0.82 -2.96
C TYR A 176 -8.55 -1.17 -4.35
N ASP A 177 -8.75 -2.41 -4.79
CA ASP A 177 -8.54 -2.85 -6.18
C ASP A 177 -9.40 -2.05 -7.16
N LEU A 178 -10.71 -1.98 -6.91
CA LEU A 178 -11.66 -1.27 -7.77
C LEU A 178 -11.49 0.25 -7.66
N TYR A 179 -11.24 0.75 -6.45
CA TYR A 179 -10.91 2.16 -6.20
C TYR A 179 -9.68 2.57 -7.02
N ALA A 180 -8.58 1.81 -6.91
CA ALA A 180 -7.35 2.07 -7.66
C ALA A 180 -7.55 2.03 -9.18
N ILE A 181 -8.39 1.14 -9.70
CA ILE A 181 -8.72 1.10 -11.13
C ILE A 181 -9.55 2.33 -11.54
N SER A 182 -10.58 2.67 -10.76
CA SER A 182 -11.44 3.83 -11.04
C SER A 182 -10.70 5.16 -10.97
N TRP A 183 -9.68 5.25 -10.11
CA TRP A 183 -8.90 6.47 -9.93
C TRP A 183 -7.66 6.47 -10.83
N GLY A 184 -6.83 5.44 -10.76
CA GLY A 184 -5.51 5.37 -11.35
C GLY A 184 -5.48 5.36 -12.88
N ILE A 185 -6.38 4.62 -13.53
CA ILE A 185 -6.42 4.55 -14.99
C ILE A 185 -6.79 5.91 -15.59
N PRO A 186 -7.92 6.54 -15.19
CA PRO A 186 -8.22 7.89 -15.69
C PRO A 186 -7.19 8.95 -15.27
N TYR A 187 -6.53 8.79 -14.12
CA TYR A 187 -5.50 9.71 -13.66
C TYR A 187 -4.26 9.68 -14.57
N GLY A 188 -3.78 8.49 -14.95
CA GLY A 188 -2.71 8.38 -15.95
C GLY A 188 -3.15 8.88 -17.33
N ALA A 189 -4.36 8.55 -17.75
CA ALA A 189 -4.91 8.96 -19.04
C ALA A 189 -5.04 10.48 -19.16
N MET A 190 -5.51 11.17 -18.10
CA MET A 190 -5.68 12.62 -18.15
C MET A 190 -4.35 13.38 -18.26
N TYR A 191 -3.27 12.93 -17.60
CA TYR A 191 -1.95 13.56 -17.76
C TYR A 191 -1.30 13.23 -19.09
N THR A 192 -1.51 12.01 -19.60
CA THR A 192 -1.05 11.64 -20.94
C THR A 192 -1.75 12.50 -22.00
N LEU A 193 -3.07 12.66 -21.88
CA LEU A 193 -3.84 13.52 -22.78
C LEU A 193 -3.46 15.00 -22.61
N ALA A 194 -3.26 15.47 -21.38
CA ALA A 194 -2.78 16.83 -21.11
C ALA A 194 -1.42 17.09 -21.76
N PHE A 195 -0.48 16.14 -21.67
CA PHE A 195 0.82 16.23 -22.32
C PHE A 195 0.71 16.31 -23.86
N ILE A 196 -0.19 15.53 -24.46
CA ILE A 196 -0.40 15.53 -25.93
C ILE A 196 -1.09 16.81 -26.40
N LEU A 197 -2.09 17.30 -25.65
CA LEU A 197 -2.91 18.44 -26.05
C LEU A 197 -2.26 19.79 -25.74
N LEU A 198 -1.36 19.85 -24.75
CA LEU A 198 -0.73 21.09 -24.31
C LEU A 198 -0.03 21.84 -25.46
N PRO A 199 0.78 21.20 -26.35
CA PRO A 199 1.39 21.89 -27.48
C PRO A 199 0.41 22.34 -28.57
N ILE A 200 -0.80 21.77 -28.61
CA ILE A 200 -1.77 21.98 -29.70
C ILE A 200 -2.77 23.09 -29.35
N TYR A 201 -3.25 23.10 -28.11
CA TYR A 201 -4.36 23.94 -27.67
C TYR A 201 -4.00 24.82 -26.46
N GLY A 202 -2.72 24.88 -26.09
CA GLY A 202 -2.21 25.72 -25.01
C GLY A 202 -2.74 25.30 -23.61
N PRO A 203 -2.74 26.22 -22.63
CA PRO A 203 -2.95 25.90 -21.21
C PRO A 203 -4.41 25.55 -20.84
N VAL A 204 -5.39 25.78 -21.72
CA VAL A 204 -6.79 25.36 -21.50
C VAL A 204 -6.97 23.86 -21.73
N ALA A 205 -6.20 23.27 -22.64
CA ALA A 205 -6.31 21.85 -23.01
C ALA A 205 -6.05 20.88 -21.85
N PRO A 206 -4.99 21.05 -21.03
CA PRO A 206 -4.77 20.25 -19.84
C PRO A 206 -5.95 20.26 -18.87
N LEU A 207 -6.59 21.42 -18.68
CA LEU A 207 -7.74 21.56 -17.78
C LEU A 207 -8.96 20.78 -18.29
N ILE A 208 -9.18 20.79 -19.60
CA ILE A 208 -10.22 19.98 -20.26
C ILE A 208 -9.90 18.48 -20.11
N ALA A 209 -8.65 18.08 -20.34
CA ALA A 209 -8.22 16.69 -20.14
C ALA A 209 -8.44 16.22 -18.70
N TRP A 210 -8.15 17.07 -17.72
CA TRP A 210 -8.40 16.79 -16.30
C TRP A 210 -9.90 16.69 -15.98
N LEU A 211 -10.73 17.53 -16.60
CA LEU A 211 -12.17 17.47 -16.43
C LEU A 211 -12.72 16.14 -16.94
N PHE A 212 -12.36 15.73 -18.16
CA PHE A 212 -12.74 14.43 -18.71
C PHE A 212 -12.19 13.26 -17.88
N GLY A 213 -10.94 13.37 -17.40
CA GLY A 213 -10.36 12.41 -16.47
C GLY A 213 -11.21 12.25 -15.21
N THR A 214 -11.58 13.37 -14.58
CA THR A 214 -12.37 13.37 -13.33
C THR A 214 -13.79 12.83 -13.56
N ILE A 215 -14.40 13.14 -14.71
CA ILE A 215 -15.69 12.55 -15.13
C ILE A 215 -15.56 11.04 -15.30
N ALA A 216 -14.53 10.57 -16.00
CA ALA A 216 -14.28 9.14 -16.18
C ALA A 216 -14.06 8.43 -14.84
N MET A 217 -13.33 9.03 -13.89
CA MET A 217 -13.19 8.49 -12.53
C MET A 217 -14.54 8.35 -11.83
N PHE A 218 -15.38 9.38 -11.90
CA PHE A 218 -16.72 9.36 -11.32
C PHE A 218 -17.58 8.24 -11.94
N LEU A 219 -17.62 8.15 -13.27
CA LEU A 219 -18.41 7.14 -13.98
C LEU A 219 -17.94 5.71 -13.66
N LEU A 220 -16.63 5.48 -13.62
CA LEU A 220 -16.06 4.17 -13.25
C LEU A 220 -16.31 3.83 -11.79
N SER A 221 -16.15 4.79 -10.87
CA SER A 221 -16.42 4.61 -9.45
C SER A 221 -17.89 4.24 -9.23
N MET A 222 -18.82 4.95 -9.88
CA MET A 222 -20.25 4.65 -9.88
C MET A 222 -20.58 3.27 -10.47
N PHE A 223 -19.94 2.92 -11.60
CA PHE A 223 -20.09 1.60 -12.22
C PHE A 223 -19.67 0.50 -11.24
N PHE A 224 -18.51 0.62 -10.58
CA PHE A 224 -18.08 -0.38 -9.61
C PHE A 224 -18.96 -0.43 -8.37
N VAL A 225 -19.37 0.73 -7.83
CA VAL A 225 -20.33 0.77 -6.72
C VAL A 225 -21.62 0.05 -7.08
N SER A 226 -22.14 0.22 -8.31
CA SER A 226 -23.33 -0.50 -8.79
C SER A 226 -23.21 -2.02 -8.78
N LYS A 227 -21.98 -2.54 -8.89
CA LYS A 227 -21.68 -3.97 -8.94
C LYS A 227 -21.44 -4.57 -7.57
N ILE A 228 -20.93 -3.79 -6.61
CA ILE A 228 -20.54 -4.31 -5.29
C ILE A 228 -21.49 -3.90 -4.16
N SER A 229 -22.18 -2.77 -4.30
CA SER A 229 -23.00 -2.21 -3.24
C SER A 229 -24.34 -2.93 -3.18
N GLU A 230 -24.71 -3.41 -2.00
CA GLU A 230 -26.06 -3.91 -1.74
C GLU A 230 -27.10 -2.77 -1.65
N PHE A 231 -26.63 -1.52 -1.60
CA PHE A 231 -27.49 -0.34 -1.52
C PHE A 231 -27.77 0.25 -2.90
N PRO A 232 -29.03 0.65 -3.19
CA PRO A 232 -29.38 1.36 -4.40
C PRO A 232 -28.51 2.60 -4.63
N ILE A 233 -27.97 2.76 -5.84
CA ILE A 233 -27.15 3.93 -6.22
C ILE A 233 -27.86 5.26 -5.94
N ARG A 234 -29.20 5.29 -6.12
CA ARG A 234 -30.03 6.47 -5.82
C ARG A 234 -29.88 6.99 -4.38
N ASP A 235 -29.47 6.13 -3.45
CA ASP A 235 -29.29 6.50 -2.06
C ASP A 235 -28.16 7.52 -1.87
N MET A 236 -27.14 7.46 -2.73
CA MET A 236 -26.02 8.39 -2.76
C MET A 236 -26.45 9.82 -3.08
N PHE A 237 -27.59 9.97 -3.76
CA PHE A 237 -28.21 11.23 -4.14
C PHE A 237 -29.45 11.57 -3.29
N SER A 238 -29.71 10.83 -2.21
CA SER A 238 -30.91 11.00 -1.37
C SER A 238 -30.75 12.14 -0.35
N TRP A 239 -30.57 13.38 -0.83
CA TRP A 239 -30.19 14.53 0.00
C TRP A 239 -31.30 15.09 0.90
N ARG A 240 -32.55 14.67 0.70
CA ARG A 240 -33.70 15.12 1.50
C ARG A 240 -33.86 14.40 2.85
N LYS A 241 -33.20 13.26 3.05
CA LYS A 241 -33.37 12.45 4.28
C LYS A 241 -32.51 12.98 5.43
N GLU A 242 -33.03 12.95 6.65
CA GLU A 242 -32.32 13.33 7.88
C GLU A 242 -32.39 12.21 8.91
N PHE A 243 -31.25 11.90 9.52
CA PHE A 243 -31.10 10.78 10.46
C PHE A 243 -30.56 11.22 11.84
N GLY A 244 -30.40 12.53 12.10
CA GLY A 244 -29.84 13.03 13.36
C GLY A 244 -28.37 12.64 13.62
N LEU A 245 -27.67 12.04 12.63
CA LEU A 245 -26.30 11.53 12.78
C LEU A 245 -25.20 12.60 12.60
N PHE A 246 -25.58 13.83 12.22
CA PHE A 246 -24.64 14.90 11.87
C PHE A 246 -23.59 15.14 12.95
N LYS A 247 -23.99 15.33 14.22
CA LYS A 247 -23.06 15.62 15.31
C LYS A 247 -22.00 14.53 15.50
N LYS A 248 -22.41 13.25 15.42
CA LYS A 248 -21.51 12.09 15.55
C LYS A 248 -20.53 12.00 14.38
N MET A 249 -21.03 12.17 13.15
CA MET A 249 -20.19 12.13 11.96
C MET A 249 -19.25 13.34 11.89
N PHE A 250 -19.75 14.53 12.19
CA PHE A 250 -19.00 15.79 12.12
C PHE A 250 -17.88 15.82 13.16
N SER A 251 -18.15 15.46 14.42
CA SER A 251 -17.11 15.45 15.47
C SER A 251 -15.94 14.52 15.13
N PHE A 252 -16.22 13.31 14.65
CA PHE A 252 -15.18 12.40 14.18
C PHE A 252 -14.47 12.94 12.93
N ASN A 253 -15.24 13.38 11.93
CA ASN A 253 -14.70 13.80 10.64
C ASN A 253 -13.85 15.05 10.75
N PHE A 254 -14.32 16.06 11.48
CA PHE A 254 -13.60 17.31 11.69
C PHE A 254 -12.21 17.05 12.27
N LEU A 255 -12.11 16.22 13.31
CA LEU A 255 -10.82 15.91 13.92
C LEU A 255 -9.91 15.11 12.98
N TYR A 256 -10.43 14.05 12.38
CA TYR A 256 -9.66 13.19 11.47
C TYR A 256 -9.17 13.96 10.23
N SER A 257 -10.05 14.73 9.63
CA SER A 257 -9.72 15.51 8.45
C SER A 257 -8.78 16.67 8.74
N LEU A 258 -8.91 17.33 9.90
CA LEU A 258 -8.00 18.41 10.27
C LEU A 258 -6.59 17.87 10.54
N ALA A 259 -6.48 16.66 11.11
CA ALA A 259 -5.22 15.92 11.18
C ALA A 259 -4.63 15.66 9.77
N ASN A 260 -5.44 15.19 8.82
CA ASN A 260 -5.01 14.97 7.43
C ASN A 260 -4.63 16.28 6.73
N LEU A 261 -5.29 17.40 7.03
CA LEU A 261 -4.92 18.71 6.50
C LEU A 261 -3.56 19.15 7.05
N CYS A 262 -3.32 19.03 8.36
CA CYS A 262 -2.01 19.30 8.95
C CYS A 262 -0.92 18.42 8.33
N PHE A 263 -1.18 17.11 8.20
CA PHE A 263 -0.27 16.19 7.51
C PHE A 263 0.00 16.62 6.07
N ALA A 264 -1.04 16.91 5.29
CA ALA A 264 -0.91 17.36 3.90
C ALA A 264 -0.08 18.65 3.79
N MET A 265 -0.34 19.64 4.64
CA MET A 265 0.43 20.88 4.70
C MET A 265 1.90 20.64 5.08
N LEU A 266 2.17 19.66 5.96
CA LEU A 266 3.53 19.24 6.35
C LEU A 266 4.24 18.35 5.32
N THR A 267 3.51 17.67 4.44
CA THR A 267 4.11 16.85 3.37
C THR A 267 4.18 17.57 2.03
N THR A 268 3.52 18.72 1.93
CA THR A 268 3.64 19.60 0.76
C THR A 268 4.70 20.65 1.03
N THR A 269 5.36 21.11 -0.03
CA THR A 269 6.31 22.23 0.06
C THR A 269 5.64 23.57 0.34
N LEU A 270 4.29 23.61 0.33
CA LEU A 270 3.47 24.82 0.45
C LEU A 270 3.86 25.71 1.64
N LEU A 271 4.12 25.13 2.81
CA LEU A 271 4.50 25.92 4.00
C LEU A 271 5.87 26.56 3.87
N ILE A 272 6.86 25.82 3.37
CA ILE A 272 8.21 26.36 3.22
C ILE A 272 8.21 27.40 2.09
N THR A 273 7.46 27.18 1.01
CA THR A 273 7.39 28.14 -0.10
C THR A 273 6.80 29.50 0.31
N MET A 274 6.06 29.61 1.42
CA MET A 274 5.67 30.92 1.96
C MET A 274 6.87 31.79 2.35
N GLY A 275 8.04 31.19 2.57
CA GLY A 275 9.29 31.91 2.84
C GLY A 275 9.77 32.78 1.68
N SER A 276 9.33 32.53 0.44
CA SER A 276 9.61 33.43 -0.70
C SER A 276 8.86 34.74 -0.55
N GLU A 277 7.58 34.68 -0.18
CA GLU A 277 6.72 35.86 0.06
C GLU A 277 7.19 36.66 1.27
N LEU A 278 7.75 35.97 2.28
CA LEU A 278 8.35 36.59 3.46
C LEU A 278 9.78 37.12 3.21
N GLY A 279 10.33 36.89 2.02
CA GLY A 279 11.61 37.45 1.57
C GLY A 279 12.87 36.80 2.13
N PHE A 280 12.77 35.60 2.73
CA PHE A 280 13.93 34.89 3.30
C PHE A 280 14.36 33.63 2.53
N LEU A 281 13.60 33.24 1.50
CA LEU A 281 14.03 32.22 0.54
C LEU A 281 14.40 32.85 -0.78
N THR A 282 15.50 32.39 -1.36
CA THR A 282 15.89 32.76 -2.72
C THR A 282 14.96 32.11 -3.74
N GLN A 283 14.88 32.69 -4.94
CA GLN A 283 14.13 32.11 -6.06
C GLN A 283 14.65 30.71 -6.43
N GLN A 284 15.97 30.49 -6.34
CA GLN A 284 16.58 29.18 -6.60
C GLN A 284 16.16 28.13 -5.59
N GLU A 285 16.16 28.45 -4.29
CA GLU A 285 15.72 27.51 -3.24
C GLU A 285 14.23 27.15 -3.41
N THR A 286 13.42 28.13 -3.76
CA THR A 286 11.98 27.93 -4.03
C THR A 286 11.75 27.01 -5.23
N GLN A 287 12.49 27.24 -6.32
CA GLN A 287 12.43 26.39 -7.51
C GLN A 287 12.97 24.97 -7.23
N ALA A 288 14.10 24.85 -6.52
CA ALA A 288 14.69 23.57 -6.15
C ALA A 288 13.73 22.74 -5.27
N LEU A 289 13.07 23.37 -4.28
CA LEU A 289 12.03 22.73 -3.48
C LEU A 289 10.89 22.19 -4.35
N GLY A 290 10.34 23.02 -5.23
CA GLY A 290 9.20 22.64 -6.08
C GLY A 290 9.51 21.45 -6.98
N VAL A 291 10.74 21.41 -7.52
CA VAL A 291 11.17 20.38 -8.46
C VAL A 291 11.62 19.10 -7.76
N ILE A 292 12.49 19.19 -6.76
CA ILE A 292 13.09 18.00 -6.09
C ILE A 292 12.08 17.31 -5.15
N SER A 293 11.13 18.05 -4.56
CA SER A 293 10.10 17.44 -3.70
C SER A 293 9.17 16.47 -4.45
N THR A 294 9.11 16.53 -5.78
CA THR A 294 8.33 15.59 -6.60
C THR A 294 8.80 14.14 -6.42
N PHE A 295 10.11 13.92 -6.17
CA PHE A 295 10.64 12.60 -5.85
C PHE A 295 10.03 12.01 -4.58
N SER A 296 9.66 12.86 -3.62
CA SER A 296 9.02 12.43 -2.38
C SER A 296 7.59 11.93 -2.59
N ASN A 297 6.91 12.29 -3.69
CA ASN A 297 5.59 11.76 -4.02
C ASN A 297 5.64 10.24 -4.25
N ILE A 298 6.67 9.75 -4.94
CA ILE A 298 6.89 8.32 -5.15
C ILE A 298 6.98 7.60 -3.80
N LEU A 299 7.67 8.20 -2.85
CA LEU A 299 7.86 7.63 -1.52
C LEU A 299 6.56 7.65 -0.68
N ILE A 300 5.78 8.73 -0.72
CA ILE A 300 4.46 8.78 -0.06
C ILE A 300 3.53 7.69 -0.63
N ASN A 301 3.57 7.48 -1.94
CA ASN A 301 2.73 6.50 -2.63
C ASN A 301 3.08 5.05 -2.28
N VAL A 302 4.35 4.75 -1.94
CA VAL A 302 4.77 3.42 -1.46
C VAL A 302 4.03 3.00 -0.19
N PHE A 303 3.62 3.96 0.65
CA PHE A 303 2.79 3.68 1.83
C PHE A 303 1.33 3.36 1.48
N GLY A 304 0.91 3.54 0.22
CA GLY A 304 -0.41 3.16 -0.30
C GLY A 304 -0.71 1.67 -0.17
N ILE A 305 0.31 0.83 0.06
CA ILE A 305 0.18 -0.63 0.22
C ILE A 305 -0.76 -1.04 1.36
N VAL A 306 -0.96 -0.15 2.35
CA VAL A 306 -1.91 -0.35 3.45
C VAL A 306 -2.93 0.80 3.56
N ALA A 307 -3.23 1.48 2.46
CA ALA A 307 -4.25 2.54 2.42
C ALA A 307 -5.62 2.07 2.95
N GLY A 308 -5.91 0.77 2.85
CA GLY A 308 -7.15 0.17 3.34
C GLY A 308 -7.27 -0.17 4.81
N ILE A 309 -6.32 0.28 5.62
CA ILE A 309 -6.27 -0.12 7.02
C ILE A 309 -7.41 0.46 7.88
N GLN A 310 -7.85 1.70 7.62
CA GLN A 310 -8.84 2.36 8.47
C GLN A 310 -10.20 1.63 8.45
N PRO A 311 -10.85 1.37 7.30
CA PRO A 311 -12.10 0.61 7.27
C PRO A 311 -11.91 -0.83 7.79
N ALA A 312 -10.78 -1.47 7.45
CA ALA A 312 -10.47 -2.83 7.87
C ALA A 312 -10.39 -2.97 9.41
N VAL A 313 -9.65 -2.07 10.07
CA VAL A 313 -9.57 -2.01 11.54
C VAL A 313 -10.92 -1.65 12.13
N SER A 314 -11.68 -0.74 11.52
CA SER A 314 -13.00 -0.36 12.02
C SER A 314 -13.97 -1.54 12.03
N GLN A 315 -13.99 -2.35 10.97
CA GLN A 315 -14.78 -3.59 10.90
C GLN A 315 -14.31 -4.62 11.94
N ALA A 316 -13.00 -4.88 12.03
CA ALA A 316 -12.48 -5.86 12.98
C ALA A 316 -12.73 -5.47 14.44
N PHE A 317 -12.59 -4.17 14.74
CA PHE A 317 -12.86 -3.63 16.07
C PHE A 317 -14.36 -3.68 16.41
N SER A 318 -15.25 -3.40 15.45
CA SER A 318 -16.70 -3.47 15.67
C SER A 318 -17.19 -4.90 15.93
N LEU A 319 -16.53 -5.89 15.31
CA LEU A 319 -16.73 -7.32 15.55
C LEU A 319 -16.01 -7.84 16.79
N LYS A 320 -15.28 -6.97 17.52
CA LYS A 320 -14.48 -7.31 18.71
C LYS A 320 -13.40 -8.38 18.44
N ASN A 321 -12.97 -8.55 17.19
CA ASN A 321 -11.94 -9.53 16.82
C ASN A 321 -10.53 -8.94 17.03
N LYS A 322 -9.98 -9.12 18.25
CA LYS A 322 -8.66 -8.61 18.64
C LYS A 322 -7.51 -9.20 17.81
N LYS A 323 -7.63 -10.48 17.40
CA LYS A 323 -6.62 -11.16 16.58
C LYS A 323 -6.52 -10.52 15.20
N LEU A 324 -7.66 -10.23 14.58
CA LEU A 324 -7.70 -9.58 13.27
C LEU A 324 -7.16 -8.14 13.31
N VAL A 325 -7.50 -7.36 14.36
CA VAL A 325 -6.89 -6.04 14.59
C VAL A 325 -5.37 -6.15 14.71
N LYS A 326 -4.87 -7.17 15.43
CA LYS A 326 -3.44 -7.44 15.56
C LYS A 326 -2.79 -7.76 14.21
N ASN A 327 -3.42 -8.59 13.39
CA ASN A 327 -2.89 -8.97 12.07
C ASN A 327 -2.81 -7.76 11.14
N TYR A 328 -3.85 -6.92 11.13
CA TYR A 328 -3.88 -5.67 10.38
C TYR A 328 -2.77 -4.71 10.79
N PHE A 329 -2.61 -4.51 12.10
CA PHE A 329 -1.53 -3.69 12.64
C PHE A 329 -0.14 -4.24 12.27
N LEU A 330 0.09 -5.55 12.38
CA LEU A 330 1.38 -6.13 12.01
C LEU A 330 1.66 -6.02 10.49
N ALA A 331 0.62 -6.08 9.65
CA ALA A 331 0.76 -5.89 8.21
C ALA A 331 1.16 -4.44 7.85
N THR A 332 0.63 -3.43 8.55
CA THR A 332 1.05 -2.02 8.36
C THR A 332 2.44 -1.73 8.87
N VAL A 333 2.95 -2.55 9.79
CA VAL A 333 4.36 -2.47 10.19
C VAL A 333 5.25 -3.06 9.10
N LYS A 334 4.99 -4.31 8.70
CA LYS A 334 5.92 -5.11 7.91
C LYS A 334 6.09 -4.62 6.47
N PHE A 335 4.99 -4.50 5.72
CA PHE A 335 5.09 -4.24 4.28
C PHE A 335 5.50 -2.81 3.94
N PRO A 336 4.91 -1.76 4.54
CA PRO A 336 5.34 -0.39 4.28
C PRO A 336 6.80 -0.17 4.67
N LEU A 337 7.23 -0.63 5.86
CA LEU A 337 8.61 -0.44 6.29
C LEU A 337 9.62 -1.14 5.37
N MET A 338 9.32 -2.36 4.92
CA MET A 338 10.17 -3.08 3.98
C MET A 338 10.36 -2.34 2.66
N MET A 339 9.33 -1.67 2.15
CA MET A 339 9.43 -0.90 0.90
C MET A 339 10.02 0.49 1.11
N THR A 340 9.56 1.23 2.10
CA THR A 340 10.01 2.60 2.38
C THR A 340 11.50 2.65 2.67
N VAL A 341 12.02 1.75 3.50
CA VAL A 341 13.45 1.74 3.83
C VAL A 341 14.28 1.47 2.58
N ALA A 342 13.83 0.55 1.71
CA ALA A 342 14.49 0.30 0.43
C ALA A 342 14.47 1.55 -0.46
N VAL A 343 13.29 2.14 -0.69
CA VAL A 343 13.12 3.31 -1.57
C VAL A 343 13.90 4.53 -1.04
N THR A 344 13.84 4.80 0.27
CA THR A 344 14.63 5.85 0.92
C THR A 344 16.12 5.64 0.68
N THR A 345 16.60 4.41 0.84
CA THR A 345 18.01 4.08 0.62
C THR A 345 18.42 4.31 -0.83
N PHE A 346 17.60 3.93 -1.80
CA PHE A 346 17.87 4.22 -3.21
C PHE A 346 17.93 5.72 -3.48
N PHE A 347 16.99 6.50 -2.94
CA PHE A 347 17.03 7.96 -3.10
C PHE A 347 18.27 8.58 -2.48
N LEU A 348 18.72 8.12 -1.31
CA LEU A 348 19.93 8.64 -0.69
C LEU A 348 21.21 8.22 -1.43
N VAL A 349 21.25 7.01 -1.99
CA VAL A 349 22.42 6.52 -2.73
C VAL A 349 22.50 7.10 -4.15
N PHE A 350 21.38 7.24 -4.85
CA PHE A 350 21.31 7.65 -6.28
C PHE A 350 20.69 9.03 -6.51
N GLY A 351 20.38 9.77 -5.44
CA GLY A 351 19.70 11.06 -5.51
C GLY A 351 20.42 12.06 -6.40
N ARG A 352 21.75 12.11 -6.32
CA ARG A 352 22.59 12.98 -7.15
C ARG A 352 22.37 12.69 -8.63
N GLU A 353 22.51 11.44 -9.05
CA GLU A 353 22.37 11.06 -10.45
C GLU A 353 20.95 11.29 -10.96
N MET A 354 19.93 11.04 -10.13
CA MET A 354 18.55 11.35 -10.51
C MET A 354 18.35 12.85 -10.74
N ILE A 355 18.88 13.71 -9.86
CA ILE A 355 18.81 15.16 -10.06
C ILE A 355 19.57 15.57 -11.32
N GLU A 356 20.78 15.02 -11.54
CA GLU A 356 21.59 15.32 -12.71
C GLU A 356 20.89 14.95 -14.03
N ILE A 357 20.24 13.78 -14.06
CA ILE A 357 19.55 13.27 -15.26
C ILE A 357 18.32 14.10 -15.61
N PHE A 358 17.50 14.45 -14.61
CA PHE A 358 16.20 15.08 -14.87
C PHE A 358 16.24 16.61 -14.91
N TYR A 359 17.19 17.23 -14.21
CA TYR A 359 17.17 18.67 -13.95
C TYR A 359 18.47 19.40 -14.27
N ASP A 360 19.49 18.69 -14.76
CA ASP A 360 20.81 19.25 -15.08
C ASP A 360 21.30 18.81 -16.46
N THR A 361 20.45 19.02 -17.46
CA THR A 361 20.67 18.55 -18.83
C THR A 361 21.87 19.18 -19.54
N ASN A 362 22.35 20.33 -19.08
CA ASN A 362 23.55 21.00 -19.59
C ASN A 362 24.82 20.62 -18.83
N GLY A 363 24.69 19.94 -17.69
CA GLY A 363 25.81 19.48 -16.88
C GLY A 363 26.46 20.51 -15.99
N ASP A 364 25.74 21.58 -15.68
CA ASP A 364 26.22 22.66 -14.83
C ASP A 364 26.18 22.24 -13.35
N GLY A 365 25.41 21.24 -12.94
CA GLY A 365 25.30 20.81 -11.55
C GLY A 365 24.46 21.76 -10.70
N ARG A 366 23.70 22.66 -11.34
CA ARG A 366 22.98 23.79 -10.71
C ARG A 366 22.09 23.40 -9.54
N TYR A 367 21.46 22.23 -9.60
CA TYR A 367 20.56 21.74 -8.55
C TYR A 367 21.13 20.59 -7.71
N ALA A 368 22.34 20.10 -8.02
CA ALA A 368 22.87 18.88 -7.40
C ALA A 368 23.09 19.04 -5.89
N VAL A 369 23.74 20.12 -5.46
CA VAL A 369 24.08 20.33 -4.04
C VAL A 369 22.85 20.65 -3.21
N ILE A 370 22.04 21.63 -3.63
CA ILE A 370 20.79 21.98 -2.95
C ILE A 370 19.78 20.82 -2.97
N GLY A 371 19.70 20.07 -4.08
CA GLY A 371 18.81 18.94 -4.21
C GLY A 371 19.21 17.75 -3.36
N LEU A 372 20.50 17.44 -3.25
CA LEU A 372 20.99 16.44 -2.31
C LEU A 372 20.65 16.82 -0.87
N PHE A 373 20.85 18.09 -0.50
CA PHE A 373 20.48 18.58 0.82
C PHE A 373 18.97 18.42 1.09
N ILE A 374 18.13 18.81 0.13
CA ILE A 374 16.67 18.61 0.20
C ILE A 374 16.34 17.12 0.38
N MET A 375 16.96 16.25 -0.42
CA MET A 375 16.69 14.81 -0.35
C MET A 375 17.09 14.22 1.01
N ILE A 376 18.26 14.57 1.55
CA ILE A 376 18.75 14.07 2.84
C ILE A 376 17.83 14.47 3.99
N VAL A 377 17.25 15.67 3.95
CA VAL A 377 16.40 16.19 5.03
C VAL A 377 14.92 15.78 4.85
N LEU A 378 14.37 15.94 3.64
CA LEU A 378 12.94 15.69 3.39
C LEU A 378 12.59 14.22 3.21
N ILE A 379 13.42 13.41 2.53
CA ILE A 379 13.02 12.03 2.23
C ILE A 379 12.86 11.18 3.50
N PRO A 380 13.79 11.22 4.48
CA PRO A 380 13.61 10.49 5.73
C PRO A 380 12.44 11.03 6.57
N SER A 381 12.24 12.35 6.61
CA SER A 381 11.16 12.96 7.38
C SER A 381 9.77 12.66 6.78
N TYR A 382 9.65 12.69 5.45
CA TYR A 382 8.44 12.31 4.73
C TYR A 382 8.15 10.82 4.89
N SER A 383 9.18 9.98 4.88
CA SER A 383 9.07 8.55 5.20
C SER A 383 8.46 8.33 6.57
N MET A 384 8.99 9.03 7.58
CA MET A 384 8.48 8.92 8.94
C MET A 384 7.05 9.44 9.06
N GLY A 385 6.76 10.59 8.45
CA GLY A 385 5.43 11.19 8.44
C GLY A 385 4.40 10.29 7.76
N ALA A 386 4.69 9.80 6.56
CA ALA A 386 3.81 8.92 5.81
C ALA A 386 3.62 7.56 6.50
N TYR A 387 4.64 7.05 7.20
CA TYR A 387 4.50 5.87 8.05
C TYR A 387 3.55 6.12 9.22
N ALA A 388 3.73 7.24 9.94
CA ALA A 388 2.84 7.63 11.03
C ALA A 388 1.39 7.88 10.56
N SER A 389 1.22 8.39 9.34
CA SER A 389 -0.08 8.54 8.67
C SER A 389 -0.76 7.20 8.32
N ARG A 390 -0.11 6.05 8.50
CA ARG A 390 -0.83 4.75 8.46
C ARG A 390 -1.28 4.29 9.83
N TRP A 391 -0.69 4.85 10.88
CA TRP A 391 -0.96 4.50 12.26
C TRP A 391 -2.05 5.38 12.87
N ASP A 392 -2.12 6.66 12.47
CA ASP A 392 -3.29 7.50 12.75
C ASP A 392 -4.58 6.91 12.15
N ASN A 393 -4.51 6.28 10.97
CA ASN A 393 -5.60 5.58 10.31
C ASN A 393 -6.10 4.39 11.13
N ILE A 394 -5.22 3.72 11.87
CA ILE A 394 -5.59 2.66 12.80
C ILE A 394 -6.30 3.25 14.03
N LEU A 395 -5.79 4.36 14.59
CA LEU A 395 -6.42 5.09 15.69
C LEU A 395 -7.82 5.62 15.29
N ALA A 396 -7.95 6.16 14.07
CA ALA A 396 -9.21 6.58 13.50
C ALA A 396 -10.17 5.39 13.27
N GLY A 397 -9.64 4.24 12.83
CA GLY A 397 -10.40 3.00 12.67
C GLY A 397 -11.07 2.52 13.96
N ILE A 398 -10.37 2.59 15.09
CA ILE A 398 -10.92 2.26 16.43
C ILE A 398 -11.75 3.40 17.05
N GLY A 399 -11.93 4.51 16.34
CA GLY A 399 -12.79 5.62 16.78
C GLY A 399 -12.12 6.65 17.69
N ARG A 400 -10.79 6.77 17.68
CA ARG A 400 -10.02 7.74 18.48
C ARG A 400 -9.21 8.76 17.66
N PRO A 401 -9.81 9.50 16.71
CA PRO A 401 -9.07 10.46 15.87
C PRO A 401 -8.43 11.61 16.67
N GLU A 402 -8.97 11.93 17.85
CA GLU A 402 -8.43 12.94 18.78
C GLU A 402 -6.99 12.64 19.23
N THR A 403 -6.59 11.36 19.20
CA THR A 403 -5.24 10.97 19.60
C THR A 403 -4.19 11.21 18.50
N ALA A 404 -4.63 11.35 17.25
CA ALA A 404 -3.75 11.62 16.11
C ALA A 404 -3.62 13.12 15.79
N ILE A 405 -4.69 13.88 15.99
CA ILE A 405 -4.71 15.31 15.66
C ILE A 405 -3.75 16.14 16.51
N ILE A 406 -3.64 15.86 17.81
CA ILE A 406 -2.78 16.62 18.73
C ILE A 406 -1.31 16.59 18.28
N PRO A 407 -0.70 15.41 18.00
CA PRO A 407 0.62 15.34 17.40
C PRO A 407 0.73 16.16 16.10
N TRP A 408 -0.16 15.98 15.14
CA TRP A 408 -0.06 16.69 13.85
C TRP A 408 -0.16 18.22 13.99
N PHE A 409 -0.98 18.72 14.92
CA PHE A 409 -1.01 20.15 15.26
C PHE A 409 0.30 20.64 15.88
N MET A 410 0.91 19.86 16.77
CA MET A 410 2.22 20.21 17.32
C MET A 410 3.28 20.22 16.22
N GLY A 411 3.24 19.27 15.29
CA GLY A 411 4.09 19.25 14.10
C GLY A 411 3.96 20.52 13.26
N MET A 412 2.72 20.91 12.98
CA MET A 412 2.40 22.16 12.28
C MET A 412 2.92 23.39 13.04
N GLY A 413 2.74 23.42 14.37
CA GLY A 413 3.26 24.46 15.23
C GLY A 413 4.79 24.56 15.18
N ILE A 414 5.50 23.43 15.24
CA ILE A 414 6.97 23.38 15.11
C ILE A 414 7.41 23.97 13.77
N ALA A 415 6.76 23.59 12.66
CA ALA A 415 7.09 24.10 11.34
C ALA A 415 6.83 25.61 11.22
N LEU A 416 5.67 26.10 11.66
CA LEU A 416 5.31 27.51 11.61
C LEU A 416 6.20 28.38 12.50
N VAL A 417 6.43 27.95 13.75
CA VAL A 417 7.34 28.65 14.67
C VAL A 417 8.75 28.65 14.12
N GLY A 418 9.20 27.54 13.51
CA GLY A 418 10.50 27.47 12.85
C GLY A 418 10.65 28.45 11.70
N LEU A 419 9.63 28.60 10.84
CA LEU A 419 9.62 29.58 9.75
C LEU A 419 9.67 31.03 10.29
N VAL A 420 8.84 31.36 11.27
CA VAL A 420 8.80 32.70 11.87
C VAL A 420 10.10 33.02 12.61
N ALA A 421 10.63 32.07 13.38
CA ALA A 421 11.89 32.23 14.10
C ALA A 421 13.06 32.40 13.12
N THR A 422 13.07 31.66 12.01
CA THR A 422 14.07 31.83 10.95
C THR A 422 14.03 33.24 10.38
N TRP A 423 12.83 33.74 10.05
CA TRP A 423 12.67 35.08 9.51
C TRP A 423 13.17 36.18 10.45
N ILE A 424 12.93 36.04 11.76
CA ILE A 424 13.27 37.08 12.74
C ILE A 424 14.72 36.97 13.25
N TRP A 425 15.23 35.76 13.47
CA TRP A 425 16.47 35.53 14.25
C TRP A 425 17.66 35.07 13.40
N VAL A 426 17.43 34.55 12.20
CA VAL A 426 18.51 34.09 11.32
C VAL A 426 18.87 35.23 10.36
N PRO A 427 20.11 35.77 10.41
CA PRO A 427 20.51 36.87 9.54
C PRO A 427 20.39 36.49 8.06
N GLY A 428 19.75 37.36 7.28
CA GLY A 428 19.69 37.22 5.81
C GLY A 428 21.07 37.33 5.17
N GLY A 429 21.25 36.66 4.03
CA GLY A 429 22.50 36.72 3.25
C GLY A 429 23.66 35.87 3.79
N ARG A 430 23.44 35.05 4.83
CA ARG A 430 24.40 34.02 5.26
C ARG A 430 24.12 32.69 4.57
N TYR A 431 25.17 32.06 4.05
CA TYR A 431 25.07 30.75 3.43
C TYR A 431 25.72 29.67 4.31
N LEU A 432 25.12 28.48 4.30
CA LEU A 432 25.71 27.26 4.82
C LEU A 432 26.82 26.75 3.89
N VAL A 433 26.64 26.95 2.59
CA VAL A 433 27.59 26.62 1.53
C VAL A 433 27.71 27.85 0.64
N ASP A 434 28.85 28.53 0.68
CA ASP A 434 29.18 29.68 -0.17
C ASP A 434 29.85 29.21 -1.48
N ASN A 435 29.48 29.81 -2.62
CA ASN A 435 30.12 29.68 -3.94
C ASN A 435 30.47 28.24 -4.40
N ILE A 436 29.58 27.62 -5.17
CA ILE A 436 29.96 26.46 -5.98
C ILE A 436 30.80 27.00 -7.15
N ILE A 437 32.07 26.63 -7.21
CA ILE A 437 32.92 26.97 -8.35
C ILE A 437 32.64 25.93 -9.43
N MET A 438 32.05 26.36 -10.54
CA MET A 438 31.96 25.53 -11.74
C MET A 438 33.16 25.78 -12.61
N ILE A 439 33.67 24.71 -13.22
CA ILE A 439 34.61 24.79 -14.32
C ILE A 439 33.76 24.67 -15.58
N ASP A 440 33.70 25.73 -16.37
CA ASP A 440 32.98 25.68 -17.65
C ASP A 440 33.68 24.74 -18.66
N GLN A 441 33.08 24.57 -19.84
CA GLN A 441 33.65 23.71 -20.89
C GLN A 441 35.02 24.18 -21.41
N GLU A 442 35.42 25.41 -21.09
CA GLU A 442 36.69 26.03 -21.47
C GLU A 442 37.73 26.00 -20.34
N GLY A 443 37.39 25.45 -19.17
CA GLY A 443 38.29 25.35 -18.03
C GLY A 443 38.29 26.57 -17.10
N ILE A 444 37.35 27.52 -17.29
CA ILE A 444 37.27 28.75 -16.50
C ILE A 444 36.47 28.50 -15.23
N MET A 445 37.04 28.87 -14.08
CA MET A 445 36.36 28.84 -12.79
C MET A 445 35.36 30.00 -12.71
N VAL A 446 34.08 29.72 -12.95
CA VAL A 446 32.99 30.67 -12.78
C VAL A 446 32.41 30.48 -11.37
N PRO A 447 32.51 31.49 -10.48
CA PRO A 447 31.80 31.45 -9.21
C PRO A 447 30.31 31.50 -9.51
N THR A 448 29.59 30.45 -9.11
CA THR A 448 28.16 30.39 -9.30
C THR A 448 27.44 30.70 -7.98
N ASN A 449 26.42 31.56 -8.04
CA ASN A 449 25.58 31.98 -6.89
C ASN A 449 24.66 30.86 -6.38
N TYR A 450 25.13 29.61 -6.32
CA TYR A 450 24.33 28.42 -6.02
C TYR A 450 24.51 27.93 -4.58
N GLY A 451 24.72 28.87 -3.65
CA GLY A 451 24.83 28.55 -2.23
C GLY A 451 23.50 28.14 -1.61
N ILE A 452 23.57 27.44 -0.48
CA ILE A 452 22.40 27.09 0.35
C ILE A 452 22.33 28.11 1.48
N THR A 453 21.25 28.89 1.60
CA THR A 453 21.15 29.86 2.70
C THR A 453 20.96 29.17 4.05
N LEU A 454 21.44 29.81 5.11
CA LEU A 454 21.21 29.35 6.48
C LEU A 454 19.70 29.40 6.81
N GLN A 455 18.99 30.40 6.29
CA GLN A 455 17.54 30.55 6.47
C GLN A 455 16.77 29.38 5.87
N PHE A 456 17.09 28.99 4.64
CA PHE A 456 16.52 27.81 4.00
C PHE A 456 16.81 26.52 4.78
N THR A 457 18.06 26.35 5.23
CA THR A 457 18.48 25.20 6.04
C THR A 457 17.65 25.03 7.31
N VAL A 458 17.51 26.09 8.11
CA VAL A 458 16.76 26.06 9.36
C VAL A 458 15.27 25.84 9.11
N SER A 459 14.71 26.45 8.07
CA SER A 459 13.31 26.25 7.67
C SER A 459 13.04 24.80 7.29
N LEU A 460 13.92 24.20 6.48
CA LEU A 460 13.80 22.82 6.04
C LEU A 460 13.91 21.82 7.20
N ILE A 461 14.87 22.03 8.11
CA ILE A 461 15.05 21.20 9.31
C ILE A 461 13.84 21.32 10.24
N SER A 462 13.30 22.54 10.42
CA SER A 462 12.10 22.76 11.24
C SER A 462 10.89 22.02 10.69
N MET A 463 10.73 22.02 9.36
CA MET A 463 9.68 21.25 8.69
C MET A 463 9.86 19.75 8.88
N ALA A 464 11.09 19.24 8.69
CA ALA A 464 11.42 17.83 8.92
C ALA A 464 11.15 17.41 10.37
N ALA A 465 11.51 18.24 11.35
CA ALA A 465 11.18 18.03 12.76
C ALA A 465 9.65 18.02 12.98
N GLY A 466 8.93 18.91 12.29
CA GLY A 466 7.47 18.96 12.27
C GLY A 466 6.79 17.69 11.74
N LEU A 467 7.49 16.81 11.02
CA LEU A 467 7.00 15.49 10.62
C LEU A 467 7.49 14.36 11.53
N VAL A 468 8.77 14.39 11.91
CA VAL A 468 9.41 13.31 12.67
C VAL A 468 8.90 13.25 14.11
N VAL A 469 8.84 14.39 14.80
CA VAL A 469 8.40 14.47 16.20
C VAL A 469 6.97 13.94 16.38
N PRO A 470 5.95 14.44 15.65
CA PRO A 470 4.61 13.87 15.78
C PRO A 470 4.53 12.44 15.25
N GLY A 471 5.33 12.07 14.25
CA GLY A 471 5.37 10.71 13.75
C GLY A 471 5.79 9.69 14.81
N ILE A 472 6.86 9.98 15.56
CA ILE A 472 7.32 9.15 16.69
C ILE A 472 6.23 9.07 17.76
N TRP A 473 5.56 10.18 18.03
CA TRP A 473 4.54 10.26 19.06
C TRP A 473 3.29 9.44 18.70
N ILE A 474 2.77 9.57 17.48
CA ILE A 474 1.64 8.77 16.97
C ILE A 474 1.96 7.29 17.06
N ILE A 475 3.13 6.87 16.58
CA ILE A 475 3.58 5.48 16.65
C ILE A 475 3.56 5.00 18.11
N SER A 476 4.16 5.77 19.02
CA SER A 476 4.23 5.44 20.45
C SER A 476 2.84 5.31 21.09
N ILE A 477 1.92 6.22 20.77
CA ILE A 477 0.53 6.19 21.26
C ILE A 477 -0.17 4.93 20.74
N THR A 478 -0.10 4.63 19.44
CA THR A 478 -0.78 3.47 18.86
C THR A 478 -0.26 2.15 19.44
N ILE A 479 1.05 2.00 19.68
CA ILE A 479 1.59 0.80 20.37
C ILE A 479 0.95 0.65 21.75
N ARG A 480 0.89 1.75 22.52
CA ARG A 480 0.29 1.74 23.87
C ARG A 480 -1.21 1.45 23.85
N VAL A 481 -1.95 2.08 22.92
CA VAL A 481 -3.41 1.93 22.79
C VAL A 481 -3.79 0.51 22.38
N LEU A 482 -3.02 -0.12 21.48
CA LEU A 482 -3.31 -1.47 21.01
C LEU A 482 -2.72 -2.56 21.91
N GLY A 483 -1.66 -2.26 22.67
CA GLY A 483 -0.97 -3.24 23.52
C GLY A 483 -0.27 -4.35 22.74
N ILE A 484 -0.01 -4.16 21.43
CA ILE A 484 0.58 -5.17 20.56
C ILE A 484 2.11 -5.01 20.56
N LYS A 485 2.82 -6.10 20.92
CA LYS A 485 4.28 -6.17 20.78
C LYS A 485 4.67 -6.36 19.32
N ILE A 486 5.50 -5.47 18.79
CA ILE A 486 6.04 -5.57 17.44
C ILE A 486 7.26 -6.49 17.46
N PRO A 487 7.33 -7.51 16.59
CA PRO A 487 8.52 -8.32 16.44
C PRO A 487 9.72 -7.46 16.01
N ARG A 488 10.82 -7.47 16.77
CA ARG A 488 12.04 -6.70 16.45
C ARG A 488 12.51 -6.94 15.01
N ARG A 489 12.41 -8.18 14.52
CA ARG A 489 12.81 -8.59 13.15
C ARG A 489 12.08 -7.83 12.04
N PHE A 490 10.85 -7.35 12.27
CA PHE A 490 10.13 -6.57 11.25
C PHE A 490 10.76 -5.20 11.02
N ILE A 491 11.47 -4.68 12.02
CA ILE A 491 12.13 -3.38 11.97
C ILE A 491 13.62 -3.54 11.66
N THR A 492 14.32 -4.36 12.45
CA THR A 492 15.78 -4.50 12.34
C THR A 492 16.21 -5.19 11.06
N GLY A 493 15.40 -6.11 10.51
CA GLY A 493 15.70 -6.82 9.26
C GLY A 493 15.79 -5.86 8.08
N PRO A 494 14.68 -5.18 7.69
CA PRO A 494 14.69 -4.20 6.60
C PRO A 494 15.76 -3.12 6.76
N MET A 495 15.94 -2.57 7.97
CA MET A 495 16.96 -1.54 8.22
C MET A 495 18.39 -2.06 8.03
N ALA A 496 18.73 -3.23 8.58
CA ALA A 496 20.06 -3.81 8.40
C ALA A 496 20.33 -4.17 6.94
N SER A 497 19.34 -4.76 6.24
CA SER A 497 19.47 -5.08 4.82
C SER A 497 19.72 -3.84 3.98
N ALA A 498 18.97 -2.77 4.22
CA ALA A 498 19.12 -1.52 3.51
C ALA A 498 20.47 -0.85 3.78
N PHE A 499 20.94 -0.84 5.04
CA PHE A 499 22.25 -0.30 5.39
C PHE A 499 23.39 -1.04 4.68
N ILE A 500 23.38 -2.38 4.70
CA ILE A 500 24.39 -3.20 4.01
C ILE A 500 24.31 -2.98 2.50
N THR A 501 23.09 -2.93 1.94
CA THR A 501 22.88 -2.65 0.52
C THR A 501 23.44 -1.28 0.14
N ALA A 502 23.19 -0.25 0.95
CA ALA A 502 23.70 1.09 0.72
C ALA A 502 25.23 1.10 0.62
N ILE A 503 25.92 0.42 1.57
CA ILE A 503 27.37 0.30 1.57
C ILE A 503 27.86 -0.39 0.29
N ILE A 504 27.28 -1.54 -0.07
CA ILE A 504 27.69 -2.28 -1.27
C ILE A 504 27.48 -1.43 -2.52
N MET A 505 26.33 -0.77 -2.66
CA MET A 505 26.05 0.08 -3.81
C MET A 505 27.00 1.28 -3.86
N LEU A 506 27.32 1.92 -2.73
CA LEU A 506 28.31 3.01 -2.69
C LEU A 506 29.70 2.54 -3.11
N LEU A 507 30.13 1.36 -2.66
CA LEU A 507 31.41 0.76 -3.09
C LEU A 507 31.40 0.47 -4.60
N LEU A 508 30.33 -0.13 -5.12
CA LEU A 508 30.21 -0.40 -6.57
C LEU A 508 30.28 0.89 -7.39
N LYS A 509 29.63 1.97 -6.94
CA LYS A 509 29.69 3.29 -7.60
C LYS A 509 31.11 3.87 -7.59
N PHE A 510 31.87 3.62 -6.53
CA PHE A 510 33.23 4.15 -6.39
C PHE A 510 34.25 3.37 -7.24
N PHE A 511 34.11 2.04 -7.31
CA PHE A 511 35.09 1.18 -7.96
C PHE A 511 34.78 0.83 -9.42
N ILE A 512 33.52 0.96 -9.86
CA ILE A 512 33.11 0.58 -11.22
C ILE A 512 32.68 1.84 -11.98
N PRO A 513 33.45 2.32 -12.98
CA PRO A 513 33.10 3.50 -13.77
C PRO A 513 32.01 3.22 -14.82
N LEU A 514 31.00 2.40 -14.46
CA LEU A 514 29.94 1.95 -15.37
C LEU A 514 29.15 3.11 -15.96
N LYS A 515 28.90 4.17 -15.17
CA LYS A 515 28.22 5.39 -15.64
C LYS A 515 28.98 6.01 -16.82
N GLN A 516 30.28 6.24 -16.66
CA GLN A 516 31.13 6.83 -17.70
C GLN A 516 31.17 5.96 -18.95
N SER A 517 31.29 4.63 -18.79
CA SER A 517 31.26 3.71 -19.92
C SER A 517 29.93 3.73 -20.69
N LEU A 518 28.80 3.80 -19.99
CA LEU A 518 27.47 3.84 -20.63
C LEU A 518 27.17 5.20 -21.28
N GLU A 519 27.60 6.30 -20.66
CA GLU A 519 27.51 7.64 -21.23
C GLU A 519 28.36 7.78 -22.50
N GLN A 520 29.55 7.16 -22.53
CA GLN A 520 30.42 7.12 -23.72
C GLN A 520 29.85 6.29 -24.87
N LEU A 521 29.15 5.18 -24.56
CA LEU A 521 28.57 4.28 -25.57
C LEU A 521 27.28 4.81 -26.21
N THR A 522 26.59 5.75 -25.54
CA THR A 522 25.28 6.26 -25.98
C THR A 522 25.27 7.79 -26.01
N SER A 523 24.54 8.40 -25.09
CA SER A 523 24.55 9.84 -24.80
C SER A 523 24.52 10.03 -23.29
N ARG A 524 24.90 11.21 -22.80
CA ARG A 524 24.92 11.50 -21.35
C ARG A 524 23.57 11.20 -20.67
N GLN A 525 22.46 11.62 -21.30
CA GLN A 525 21.11 11.38 -20.77
C GLN A 525 20.72 9.90 -20.83
N VAL A 526 20.86 9.25 -21.99
CA VAL A 526 20.44 7.86 -22.18
C VAL A 526 21.31 6.92 -21.36
N GLY A 527 22.63 7.12 -21.36
CA GLY A 527 23.60 6.37 -20.58
C GLY A 527 23.37 6.54 -19.07
N GLY A 528 23.08 7.75 -18.60
CA GLY A 528 22.72 8.03 -17.22
C GLY A 528 21.43 7.32 -16.78
N ILE A 529 20.39 7.34 -17.63
CA ILE A 529 19.13 6.62 -17.37
C ILE A 529 19.37 5.11 -17.31
N LEU A 530 20.06 4.54 -18.30
CA LEU A 530 20.37 3.11 -18.34
C LEU A 530 21.20 2.66 -17.13
N TYR A 531 22.21 3.44 -16.76
CA TYR A 531 23.01 3.23 -15.56
C TYR A 531 22.15 3.22 -14.30
N THR A 532 21.29 4.22 -14.14
CA THR A 532 20.43 4.36 -12.95
C THR A 532 19.46 3.17 -12.84
N ILE A 533 18.84 2.76 -13.95
CA ILE A 533 17.95 1.59 -13.99
C ILE A 533 18.73 0.31 -13.63
N ALA A 534 19.89 0.08 -14.23
CA ALA A 534 20.71 -1.10 -13.98
C ALA A 534 21.14 -1.19 -12.50
N MET A 535 21.57 -0.07 -11.92
CA MET A 535 21.99 0.00 -10.52
C MET A 535 20.81 -0.16 -9.55
N ILE A 536 19.63 0.38 -9.86
CA ILE A 536 18.42 0.15 -9.06
C ILE A 536 18.08 -1.34 -9.07
N LEU A 537 18.06 -1.99 -10.24
CA LEU A 537 17.75 -3.42 -10.33
C LEU A 537 18.76 -4.28 -9.54
N LEU A 538 20.06 -4.00 -9.70
CA LEU A 538 21.12 -4.67 -8.95
C LEU A 538 20.96 -4.47 -7.44
N GLY A 539 20.71 -3.23 -7.01
CA GLY A 539 20.51 -2.93 -5.60
C GLY A 539 19.27 -3.61 -5.02
N VAL A 540 18.17 -3.73 -5.78
CA VAL A 540 16.96 -4.43 -5.32
C VAL A 540 17.27 -5.92 -5.15
N MET A 541 18.04 -6.51 -6.06
CA MET A 541 18.50 -7.90 -5.92
C MET A 541 19.37 -8.10 -4.68
N ILE A 542 20.35 -7.21 -4.44
CA ILE A 542 21.21 -7.25 -3.24
C ILE A 542 20.39 -7.10 -1.96
N TYR A 543 19.48 -6.11 -1.92
CA TYR A 543 18.59 -5.89 -0.78
C TYR A 543 17.73 -7.11 -0.47
N LEU A 544 17.09 -7.72 -1.47
CA LEU A 544 16.29 -8.92 -1.27
C LEU A 544 17.15 -10.10 -0.80
N THR A 545 18.37 -10.24 -1.34
CA THR A 545 19.32 -11.28 -0.94
C THR A 545 19.67 -11.17 0.53
N ILE A 546 20.12 -9.98 0.97
CA ILE A 546 20.49 -9.74 2.36
C ILE A 546 19.27 -9.88 3.27
N LEU A 547 18.11 -9.37 2.85
CA LEU A 547 16.87 -9.45 3.62
C LEU A 547 16.44 -10.91 3.85
N VAL A 548 16.62 -11.78 2.86
CA VAL A 548 16.40 -13.23 3.01
C VAL A 548 17.44 -13.85 3.96
N LEU A 549 18.73 -13.52 3.80
CA LEU A 549 19.82 -14.08 4.62
C LEU A 549 19.71 -13.74 6.11
N ILE A 550 19.26 -12.54 6.45
CA ILE A 550 19.04 -12.12 7.85
C ILE A 550 17.67 -12.55 8.40
N GLY A 551 16.88 -13.30 7.62
CA GLY A 551 15.55 -13.78 8.01
C GLY A 551 14.47 -12.69 8.09
N GLY A 552 14.68 -11.56 7.40
CA GLY A 552 13.71 -10.47 7.28
C GLY A 552 12.62 -10.75 6.23
N PHE A 553 12.92 -11.58 5.22
CA PHE A 553 11.99 -12.04 4.18
C PHE A 553 11.88 -13.56 4.19
N THR A 554 10.67 -14.07 4.39
CA THR A 554 10.40 -15.51 4.57
C THR A 554 9.85 -16.16 3.30
N ILE A 555 9.82 -17.49 3.25
CA ILE A 555 9.19 -18.24 2.13
C ILE A 555 7.71 -17.86 2.02
N GLU A 556 7.05 -17.63 3.15
CA GLU A 556 5.65 -17.23 3.24
C GLU A 556 5.44 -15.82 2.68
N ASP A 557 6.37 -14.90 2.89
CA ASP A 557 6.35 -13.59 2.24
C ASP A 557 6.49 -13.76 0.72
N GLY A 558 7.39 -14.65 0.27
CA GLY A 558 7.50 -15.01 -1.15
C GLY A 558 6.21 -15.57 -1.74
N ARG A 559 5.54 -16.51 -1.04
CA ARG A 559 4.24 -17.07 -1.45
C ARG A 559 3.15 -16.00 -1.46
N PHE A 560 3.14 -15.13 -0.45
CA PHE A 560 2.22 -14.00 -0.34
C PHE A 560 2.37 -13.05 -1.52
N TRP A 561 3.58 -12.55 -1.78
CA TRP A 561 3.86 -11.64 -2.89
C TRP A 561 3.59 -12.29 -4.24
N LYS A 562 3.91 -13.58 -4.40
CA LYS A 562 3.51 -14.35 -5.60
C LYS A 562 2.00 -14.38 -5.76
N SER A 563 1.24 -14.54 -4.67
CA SER A 563 -0.22 -14.53 -4.73
C SER A 563 -0.81 -13.15 -4.98
N VAL A 564 -0.20 -12.09 -4.45
CA VAL A 564 -0.67 -10.70 -4.62
C VAL A 564 -0.34 -10.17 -6.01
N VAL A 565 0.87 -10.42 -6.50
CA VAL A 565 1.30 -9.96 -7.82
C VAL A 565 0.82 -10.91 -8.92
N GLY A 566 0.73 -12.20 -8.65
CA GLY A 566 0.22 -13.18 -9.60
C GLY A 566 -1.22 -12.92 -10.05
N THR A 567 -2.01 -12.18 -9.27
CA THR A 567 -3.36 -11.73 -9.63
C THR A 567 -3.39 -10.50 -10.54
N ILE A 568 -2.25 -9.85 -10.81
CA ILE A 568 -2.16 -8.65 -11.65
C ILE A 568 -1.32 -9.00 -12.90
N PRO A 569 -1.93 -9.29 -14.07
CA PRO A 569 -1.22 -9.84 -15.23
C PRO A 569 -0.03 -9.00 -15.73
N VAL A 570 -0.19 -7.68 -15.77
CA VAL A 570 0.85 -6.75 -16.25
C VAL A 570 2.05 -6.72 -15.30
N VAL A 571 1.77 -6.61 -14.00
CA VAL A 571 2.80 -6.55 -12.95
C VAL A 571 3.50 -7.91 -12.80
N LYS A 572 2.75 -9.01 -12.94
CA LYS A 572 3.30 -10.36 -12.97
C LYS A 572 4.38 -10.47 -14.03
N ASN A 573 4.11 -10.04 -15.26
CA ASN A 573 5.07 -10.11 -16.37
C ASN A 573 6.32 -9.25 -16.11
N LEU A 574 6.13 -8.03 -15.58
CA LEU A 574 7.23 -7.13 -15.24
C LEU A 574 8.13 -7.70 -14.12
N LEU A 575 7.54 -8.32 -13.10
CA LEU A 575 8.24 -8.80 -11.90
C LEU A 575 8.67 -10.28 -11.98
N VAL A 576 8.43 -11.00 -13.09
CA VAL A 576 8.87 -12.39 -13.26
C VAL A 576 10.35 -12.59 -12.93
N PRO A 577 11.29 -11.76 -13.43
CA PRO A 577 12.72 -11.96 -13.13
C PRO A 577 13.01 -11.85 -11.63
N LEU A 578 12.37 -10.90 -10.96
CA LEU A 578 12.48 -10.69 -9.52
C LEU A 578 11.94 -11.89 -8.73
N PHE A 579 10.81 -12.47 -9.16
CA PHE A 579 10.25 -13.67 -8.53
C PHE A 579 11.06 -14.92 -8.79
N LEU A 580 11.65 -15.06 -9.98
CA LEU A 580 12.57 -16.16 -10.28
C LEU A 580 13.80 -16.08 -9.38
N TYR A 581 14.36 -14.88 -9.21
CA TYR A 581 15.47 -14.64 -8.29
C TYR A 581 15.09 -14.87 -6.83
N GLY A 582 13.95 -14.38 -6.38
CA GLY A 582 13.43 -14.64 -5.03
C GLY A 582 13.19 -16.14 -4.79
N ARG A 583 12.66 -16.87 -5.77
CA ARG A 583 12.49 -18.34 -5.71
C ARG A 583 13.83 -19.05 -5.64
N PHE A 584 14.82 -18.59 -6.42
CA PHE A 584 16.19 -19.09 -6.35
C PHE A 584 16.75 -18.90 -4.94
N LEU A 585 16.70 -17.69 -4.38
CA LEU A 585 17.16 -17.42 -3.03
C LEU A 585 16.48 -18.32 -2.00
N LEU A 586 15.14 -18.35 -1.99
CA LEU A 586 14.35 -19.13 -1.03
C LEU A 586 14.59 -20.65 -1.14
N LYS A 587 14.92 -21.17 -2.33
CA LYS A 587 15.26 -22.59 -2.53
C LYS A 587 16.62 -22.96 -1.91
N HIS A 588 17.55 -22.00 -1.85
CA HIS A 588 18.93 -22.21 -1.38
C HIS A 588 19.18 -21.71 0.06
N VAL A 589 18.13 -21.23 0.76
CA VAL A 589 18.23 -20.89 2.18
C VAL A 589 18.39 -22.16 3.02
N PRO A 590 19.38 -22.22 3.95
CA PRO A 590 19.61 -23.39 4.80
C PRO A 590 18.35 -23.80 5.58
N GLN A 591 18.08 -25.12 5.67
CA GLN A 591 16.86 -25.70 6.26
C GLN A 591 16.50 -25.16 7.65
N ARG A 592 17.49 -24.74 8.45
CA ARG A 592 17.31 -24.16 9.80
C ARG A 592 16.58 -22.82 9.80
N MET A 593 16.50 -22.13 8.67
CA MET A 593 15.75 -20.88 8.49
C MET A 593 14.38 -21.09 7.81
N LYS A 594 14.01 -22.35 7.47
CA LYS A 594 12.69 -22.67 6.93
C LYS A 594 11.66 -22.62 8.06
N THR A 595 10.85 -21.56 8.07
CA THR A 595 9.63 -21.53 8.88
C THR A 595 8.66 -22.62 8.39
N ARG A 596 7.96 -23.28 9.32
CA ARG A 596 6.96 -24.30 9.00
C ARG A 596 5.86 -23.67 8.14
N PRO A 597 5.49 -24.26 6.99
CA PRO A 597 4.49 -23.67 6.13
C PRO A 597 3.11 -23.77 6.79
N ILE A 598 2.35 -22.69 6.72
CA ILE A 598 1.01 -22.63 7.31
C ILE A 598 0.15 -21.71 6.41
N LYS A 599 -1.13 -22.09 6.35
CA LYS A 599 -2.21 -21.73 5.42
C LYS A 599 -2.67 -20.26 5.49
N TRP A 600 -2.94 -19.66 4.32
CA TRP A 600 -3.64 -18.37 4.19
C TRP A 600 -5.15 -18.61 4.06
N ILE A 601 -5.97 -17.98 4.91
CA ILE A 601 -7.44 -18.03 4.80
C ILE A 601 -7.89 -16.97 3.78
N THR A 602 -8.91 -17.20 2.94
CA THR A 602 -9.26 -16.33 1.79
C THR A 602 -10.70 -15.79 1.74
N THR A 603 -11.54 -15.99 2.77
CA THR A 603 -12.93 -15.48 2.83
C THR A 603 -13.19 -14.40 3.91
N THR A 604 -14.19 -13.53 3.69
CA THR A 604 -14.47 -12.33 4.51
C THR A 604 -15.89 -12.25 5.05
N LYS A 605 -16.62 -13.37 5.21
CA LYS A 605 -17.97 -13.31 5.78
C LYS A 605 -17.88 -13.13 7.30
N ARG A 606 -18.87 -12.46 7.92
CA ARG A 606 -19.04 -12.45 9.38
C ARG A 606 -18.90 -13.84 10.02
N GLY A 607 -19.54 -14.86 9.44
CA GLY A 607 -19.41 -16.25 9.91
C GLY A 607 -17.99 -16.80 9.81
N ASP A 608 -17.17 -16.36 8.85
CA ASP A 608 -15.77 -16.79 8.67
C ASP A 608 -14.84 -16.01 9.62
N MET A 609 -15.20 -14.77 9.95
CA MET A 609 -14.51 -13.91 10.92
C MET A 609 -14.85 -14.27 12.38
N GLU A 610 -16.07 -14.76 12.63
CA GLU A 610 -16.53 -15.37 13.89
C GLU A 610 -16.05 -16.83 13.99
N ARG A 611 -15.83 -17.53 12.86
CA ARG A 611 -15.17 -18.86 12.85
C ARG A 611 -13.72 -18.82 13.34
N ASP A 612 -13.11 -17.65 13.30
CA ASP A 612 -11.77 -17.36 13.82
C ASP A 612 -11.70 -17.43 15.36
N SER A 613 -12.84 -17.52 16.06
CA SER A 613 -12.90 -17.71 17.52
C SER A 613 -13.14 -19.14 18.01
N GLU A 614 -13.62 -20.08 17.19
CA GLU A 614 -13.81 -21.49 17.59
C GLU A 614 -14.45 -22.29 16.45
N PHE A 615 -13.67 -22.85 15.51
CA PHE A 615 -14.12 -24.02 14.75
C PHE A 615 -12.99 -25.01 14.56
N THR A 616 -13.31 -26.26 14.89
CA THR A 616 -12.48 -27.44 14.68
C THR A 616 -13.05 -28.17 13.47
N ILE A 617 -12.28 -28.25 12.39
CA ILE A 617 -12.37 -29.44 11.53
C ILE A 617 -11.69 -30.52 12.35
N THR A 618 -12.48 -31.40 12.95
CA THR A 618 -11.94 -32.57 13.64
C THR A 618 -11.66 -33.62 12.58
N ASP A 619 -10.39 -33.80 12.29
CA ASP A 619 -9.89 -34.96 11.58
C ASP A 619 -9.85 -36.13 12.55
N ASP A 620 -10.69 -37.14 12.32
CA ASP A 620 -10.35 -38.52 12.67
C ASP A 620 -9.50 -39.13 11.53
N PHE A 621 -8.43 -38.43 11.13
CA PHE A 621 -7.32 -39.08 10.43
C PHE A 621 -6.52 -39.88 11.44
N ASN A 622 -7.14 -40.94 11.96
CA ASN A 622 -6.38 -41.97 12.62
C ASN A 622 -5.39 -42.53 11.59
N GLN A 623 -4.10 -42.27 11.85
CA GLN A 623 -2.92 -43.02 11.35
C GLN A 623 -2.34 -42.70 9.96
N SER A 624 -2.14 -41.44 9.56
CA SER A 624 -1.18 -41.18 8.46
C SER A 624 -0.49 -39.83 8.53
N VAL A 625 0.02 -39.47 9.70
CA VAL A 625 1.04 -38.41 9.81
C VAL A 625 2.39 -39.11 9.82
N GLY A 626 3.17 -38.94 8.75
CA GLY A 626 4.59 -39.33 8.76
C GLY A 626 4.99 -40.61 8.03
N GLU A 627 4.11 -41.28 7.29
CA GLU A 627 4.55 -42.38 6.42
C GLU A 627 5.06 -41.83 5.08
N ALA A 628 6.25 -42.29 4.67
CA ALA A 628 6.72 -42.14 3.31
C ALA A 628 5.77 -42.84 2.33
N LEU A 629 5.44 -42.17 1.23
CA LEU A 629 4.56 -42.68 0.19
C LEU A 629 5.35 -42.83 -1.10
N HIS A 630 5.22 -43.98 -1.77
CA HIS A 630 5.80 -44.15 -3.09
C HIS A 630 4.83 -43.62 -4.17
N ALA A 631 5.39 -43.15 -5.28
CA ALA A 631 4.62 -42.92 -6.50
C ALA A 631 3.76 -44.16 -6.83
N GLY A 632 2.50 -43.94 -7.24
CA GLY A 632 1.56 -45.03 -7.50
C GLY A 632 0.83 -45.59 -6.26
N LYS A 633 1.15 -45.17 -5.02
CA LYS A 633 0.39 -45.57 -3.82
C LYS A 633 -0.99 -44.93 -3.81
N GLU A 634 -2.01 -45.73 -3.53
CA GLU A 634 -3.39 -45.27 -3.34
C GLU A 634 -3.59 -44.73 -1.92
N ILE A 635 -4.22 -43.56 -1.80
CA ILE A 635 -4.48 -42.85 -0.56
C ILE A 635 -5.99 -42.67 -0.41
N THR A 636 -6.54 -43.16 0.70
CA THR A 636 -7.94 -42.98 1.07
C THR A 636 -8.06 -42.13 2.32
N PHE A 637 -8.97 -41.16 2.31
CA PHE A 637 -9.17 -40.22 3.40
C PHE A 637 -10.58 -39.63 3.34
N SER A 638 -11.16 -39.19 4.46
CA SER A 638 -12.52 -38.65 4.52
C SER A 638 -12.54 -37.18 4.91
N VAL A 639 -13.36 -36.37 4.23
CA VAL A 639 -13.63 -34.97 4.58
C VAL A 639 -14.93 -34.91 5.36
N PHE A 640 -14.86 -34.43 6.60
CA PHE A 640 -16.03 -34.24 7.46
C PHE A 640 -16.49 -32.79 7.43
N MET A 641 -17.72 -32.57 6.99
CA MET A 641 -18.42 -31.30 7.07
C MET A 641 -19.42 -31.35 8.22
N LYS A 642 -19.19 -30.53 9.25
CA LYS A 642 -20.05 -30.43 10.43
C LYS A 642 -20.68 -29.03 10.54
N GLY A 643 -21.84 -28.93 11.19
CA GLY A 643 -22.56 -27.67 11.41
C GLY A 643 -23.31 -27.13 10.18
N ILE A 644 -23.83 -27.99 9.32
CA ILE A 644 -24.64 -27.58 8.16
C ILE A 644 -26.06 -27.25 8.64
N ASN A 645 -26.41 -25.96 8.59
CA ASN A 645 -27.67 -25.41 9.11
C ASN A 645 -28.61 -24.84 8.03
N GLN A 646 -28.23 -24.94 6.76
CA GLN A 646 -29.03 -24.51 5.62
C GLN A 646 -28.74 -25.40 4.41
N LYS A 647 -29.71 -25.52 3.50
CA LYS A 647 -29.57 -26.29 2.27
C LYS A 647 -28.55 -25.64 1.32
N TYR A 648 -27.62 -26.45 0.83
CA TYR A 648 -26.75 -26.10 -0.28
C TYR A 648 -27.10 -26.94 -1.50
N TYR A 649 -27.12 -26.28 -2.65
CA TYR A 649 -27.31 -26.84 -3.96
C TYR A 649 -25.92 -26.82 -4.59
N HIS A 650 -25.35 -27.96 -4.97
CA HIS A 650 -23.98 -28.12 -5.46
C HIS A 650 -22.90 -27.99 -4.37
N LEU A 651 -22.20 -29.09 -4.14
CA LEU A 651 -20.98 -29.22 -3.35
C LEU A 651 -19.90 -29.82 -4.26
N LEU A 652 -18.74 -29.19 -4.32
CA LEU A 652 -17.53 -29.71 -4.94
C LEU A 652 -16.47 -29.91 -3.88
N VAL A 653 -15.73 -31.02 -3.96
CA VAL A 653 -14.50 -31.22 -3.20
C VAL A 653 -13.39 -31.54 -4.19
N ILE A 654 -12.34 -30.72 -4.21
CA ILE A 654 -11.28 -30.74 -5.21
C ILE A 654 -9.92 -30.96 -4.51
N PRO A 655 -9.38 -32.18 -4.54
CA PRO A 655 -8.05 -32.43 -4.03
C PRO A 655 -6.96 -31.96 -5.02
N LYS A 656 -5.84 -31.45 -4.50
CA LYS A 656 -4.68 -30.99 -5.27
C LYS A 656 -3.38 -31.35 -4.57
N ILE A 657 -2.32 -31.68 -5.31
CA ILE A 657 -0.97 -31.79 -4.74
C ILE A 657 -0.11 -30.67 -5.32
N ASP A 658 0.54 -29.88 -4.48
CA ASP A 658 1.33 -28.70 -4.88
C ASP A 658 0.57 -27.79 -5.86
N MET A 659 -0.72 -27.57 -5.58
CA MET A 659 -1.66 -26.79 -6.39
C MET A 659 -2.04 -27.42 -7.75
N LYS A 660 -1.55 -28.63 -8.09
CA LYS A 660 -2.01 -29.39 -9.26
C LYS A 660 -3.25 -30.21 -8.90
N VAL A 661 -4.35 -29.97 -9.62
CA VAL A 661 -5.63 -30.64 -9.40
C VAL A 661 -5.54 -32.14 -9.69
N LEU A 662 -6.01 -32.95 -8.75
CA LEU A 662 -6.20 -34.38 -8.92
C LEU A 662 -7.59 -34.64 -9.50
N SER A 663 -7.72 -34.45 -10.82
CA SER A 663 -9.02 -34.45 -11.51
C SER A 663 -9.85 -35.72 -11.31
N LYS A 664 -9.20 -36.88 -11.11
CA LYS A 664 -9.85 -38.17 -10.87
C LYS A 664 -10.44 -38.32 -9.46
N ALA A 665 -10.09 -37.45 -8.53
CA ALA A 665 -10.50 -37.52 -7.13
C ALA A 665 -11.43 -36.37 -6.73
N ILE A 666 -11.97 -35.64 -7.71
CA ILE A 666 -12.98 -34.61 -7.49
C ILE A 666 -14.30 -35.28 -7.10
N VAL A 667 -14.90 -34.83 -6.01
CA VAL A 667 -16.24 -35.26 -5.58
C VAL A 667 -17.23 -34.13 -5.82
N TYR A 668 -18.39 -34.48 -6.38
CA TYR A 668 -19.51 -33.57 -6.57
C TYR A 668 -20.78 -34.14 -5.91
N LYS A 669 -21.52 -33.30 -5.17
CA LYS A 669 -22.86 -33.61 -4.69
C LYS A 669 -23.83 -32.51 -5.07
N GLU A 670 -25.01 -32.89 -5.54
CA GLU A 670 -26.00 -31.94 -6.05
C GLU A 670 -26.76 -31.19 -4.95
N SER A 671 -26.94 -31.78 -3.77
CA SER A 671 -27.43 -31.04 -2.61
C SER A 671 -26.98 -31.65 -1.29
N ILE A 672 -26.87 -30.80 -0.26
CA ILE A 672 -26.58 -31.18 1.12
C ILE A 672 -27.44 -30.34 2.07
N GLU A 673 -27.98 -30.97 3.11
CA GLU A 673 -28.86 -30.33 4.10
C GLU A 673 -28.43 -30.59 5.55
N THR A 674 -27.52 -31.55 5.74
CA THR A 674 -27.02 -31.98 7.06
C THR A 674 -25.52 -32.26 6.98
N ASP A 675 -24.92 -32.42 8.15
CA ASP A 675 -23.52 -32.85 8.31
C ASP A 675 -23.21 -34.09 7.47
N LEU A 676 -22.03 -34.11 6.87
CA LEU A 676 -21.66 -35.10 5.87
C LEU A 676 -20.20 -35.51 5.98
N SER A 677 -19.94 -36.82 5.86
CA SER A 677 -18.60 -37.36 5.62
C SER A 677 -18.46 -37.76 4.14
N ILE A 678 -17.34 -37.38 3.53
CA ILE A 678 -17.05 -37.63 2.12
C ILE A 678 -15.76 -38.43 2.03
N PRO A 679 -15.82 -39.75 1.76
CA PRO A 679 -14.63 -40.53 1.48
C PRO A 679 -14.06 -40.12 0.12
N MET A 680 -12.74 -39.97 0.07
CA MET A 680 -11.98 -39.60 -1.12
C MET A 680 -10.79 -40.51 -1.27
N THR A 681 -10.52 -40.89 -2.52
CA THR A 681 -9.41 -41.77 -2.87
C THR A 681 -8.67 -41.23 -4.08
N PHE A 682 -7.33 -41.21 -4.03
CA PHE A 682 -6.50 -40.90 -5.20
C PHE A 682 -5.20 -41.71 -5.20
N VAL A 683 -4.61 -41.86 -6.38
CA VAL A 683 -3.28 -42.46 -6.57
C VAL A 683 -2.24 -41.35 -6.69
N VAL A 684 -1.13 -41.45 -5.95
CA VAL A 684 -0.02 -40.49 -6.02
C VAL A 684 0.54 -40.45 -7.45
N PRO A 685 0.52 -39.29 -8.15
CA PRO A 685 1.02 -39.19 -9.51
C PRO A 685 2.51 -39.52 -9.67
N ASP A 686 2.87 -40.33 -10.67
CA ASP A 686 4.27 -40.69 -10.97
C ASP A 686 5.15 -39.50 -11.38
N THR A 687 4.53 -38.36 -11.70
CA THR A 687 5.23 -37.11 -12.07
C THR A 687 5.70 -36.28 -10.87
N LEU A 688 5.45 -36.72 -9.63
CA LEU A 688 5.94 -36.04 -8.44
C LEU A 688 7.37 -36.49 -8.14
N GLU A 689 8.26 -35.51 -8.00
CA GLU A 689 9.66 -35.75 -7.58
C GLU A 689 9.71 -36.25 -6.12
N SER A 690 10.79 -36.91 -5.70
CA SER A 690 10.99 -37.27 -4.30
C SER A 690 11.12 -36.02 -3.42
N GLY A 691 10.47 -36.02 -2.25
CA GLY A 691 10.48 -34.88 -1.33
C GLY A 691 9.17 -34.62 -0.60
N TYR A 692 9.03 -33.41 -0.03
CA TYR A 692 7.84 -33.00 0.71
C TYR A 692 6.86 -32.28 -0.20
N HIS A 693 5.62 -32.77 -0.23
CA HIS A 693 4.52 -32.27 -1.05
C HIS A 693 3.33 -31.89 -0.18
N GLU A 694 2.57 -30.90 -0.64
CA GLU A 694 1.39 -30.39 0.07
C GLU A 694 0.12 -30.91 -0.64
N LEU A 695 -0.68 -31.74 0.04
CA LEU A 695 -2.05 -32.07 -0.38
C LEU A 695 -2.99 -30.97 0.11
N TYR A 696 -3.71 -30.35 -0.82
CA TYR A 696 -4.74 -29.35 -0.62
C TYR A 696 -6.11 -29.96 -0.91
N ILE A 697 -7.12 -29.61 -0.13
CA ILE A 697 -8.52 -29.94 -0.41
C ILE A 697 -9.31 -28.64 -0.54
N ASP A 698 -9.82 -28.30 -1.71
CA ASP A 698 -10.75 -27.18 -1.85
C ASP A 698 -12.20 -27.68 -1.75
N VAL A 699 -13.06 -26.94 -1.07
CA VAL A 699 -14.49 -27.26 -0.95
C VAL A 699 -15.31 -26.09 -1.48
N GLU A 700 -16.10 -26.30 -2.53
CA GLU A 700 -16.97 -25.28 -3.11
C GLU A 700 -18.44 -25.63 -2.86
N MET A 701 -19.27 -24.69 -2.40
CA MET A 701 -20.68 -24.93 -2.05
C MET A 701 -21.56 -23.79 -2.54
N TYR A 702 -22.73 -24.09 -3.12
CA TYR A 702 -23.65 -23.05 -3.60
C TYR A 702 -24.97 -23.08 -2.83
N THR A 703 -25.56 -21.91 -2.59
CA THR A 703 -26.82 -21.78 -1.85
C THR A 703 -28.03 -21.68 -2.78
N GLN A 704 -27.81 -21.75 -4.09
CA GLN A 704 -28.85 -21.69 -5.12
C GLN A 704 -28.54 -22.71 -6.22
N PRO A 705 -29.56 -23.36 -6.80
CA PRO A 705 -29.37 -24.30 -7.90
C PRO A 705 -28.83 -23.59 -9.14
N ARG A 706 -27.97 -24.28 -9.89
CA ARG A 706 -27.28 -23.81 -11.09
C ARG A 706 -27.23 -24.92 -12.14
N GLU A 707 -27.87 -24.68 -13.28
CA GLU A 707 -27.90 -25.62 -14.40
C GLU A 707 -26.55 -25.75 -15.11
N ASP A 708 -25.66 -24.75 -14.97
CA ASP A 708 -24.34 -24.72 -15.59
C ASP A 708 -23.26 -25.47 -14.79
N ILE A 709 -23.61 -26.04 -13.62
CA ILE A 709 -22.70 -26.82 -12.77
C ILE A 709 -23.15 -28.28 -12.76
N ASN A 710 -22.41 -29.13 -13.49
CA ASN A 710 -22.59 -30.58 -13.44
C ASN A 710 -21.25 -31.32 -13.62
N MET A 711 -21.23 -32.60 -13.23
CA MET A 711 -20.02 -33.44 -13.24
C MET A 711 -19.37 -33.57 -14.63
N ASN A 712 -20.19 -33.57 -15.69
CA ASN A 712 -19.71 -33.70 -17.08
C ASN A 712 -19.00 -32.42 -17.56
N ILE A 713 -19.42 -31.24 -17.10
CA ILE A 713 -18.78 -29.95 -17.40
C ILE A 713 -17.47 -29.78 -16.62
N LEU A 714 -17.44 -30.24 -15.36
CA LEU A 714 -16.29 -30.12 -14.46
C LEU A 714 -15.11 -31.01 -14.88
N THR A 715 -15.39 -32.19 -15.43
CA THR A 715 -14.37 -33.12 -15.90
C THR A 715 -13.86 -32.80 -17.31
N SER A 716 -14.65 -32.11 -18.16
CA SER A 716 -14.33 -31.85 -19.57
C SER A 716 -13.64 -30.51 -19.85
N ARG A 717 -13.74 -29.49 -18.99
CA ARG A 717 -13.22 -28.14 -19.26
C ARG A 717 -11.95 -27.79 -18.47
N LYS A 718 -10.78 -27.87 -19.11
CA LYS A 718 -9.49 -27.32 -18.59
C LYS A 718 -9.53 -25.82 -18.22
N LYS A 719 -10.50 -25.05 -18.73
CA LYS A 719 -10.57 -23.57 -18.63
C LYS A 719 -11.72 -23.04 -17.76
N PHE A 720 -12.44 -23.87 -17.00
CA PHE A 720 -13.52 -23.36 -16.14
C PHE A 720 -13.02 -22.41 -15.04
N TRP A 721 -11.72 -22.45 -14.74
CA TRP A 721 -11.04 -21.65 -13.72
C TRP A 721 -10.88 -20.15 -14.04
N THR A 722 -11.28 -19.70 -15.23
CA THR A 722 -11.18 -18.29 -15.67
C THR A 722 -12.51 -17.52 -15.73
N TYR A 723 -13.65 -18.19 -15.54
CA TYR A 723 -14.97 -17.54 -15.52
C TYR A 723 -15.47 -17.42 -14.08
N PHE A 724 -15.17 -16.31 -13.41
CA PHE A 724 -15.65 -16.05 -12.06
C PHE A 724 -16.98 -15.30 -12.09
N ASP A 725 -18.06 -16.05 -11.87
CA ASP A 725 -19.34 -15.51 -11.45
C ASP A 725 -19.45 -15.67 -9.92
N PHE A 726 -19.66 -14.55 -9.22
CA PHE A 726 -19.48 -14.43 -7.77
C PHE A 726 -20.69 -14.98 -6.99
N ARG A 727 -20.61 -16.21 -6.46
CA ARG A 727 -21.36 -16.66 -5.27
C ARG A 727 -20.50 -17.60 -4.41
N PHE A 728 -20.67 -17.47 -3.10
CA PHE A 728 -19.85 -17.97 -1.99
C PHE A 728 -18.90 -19.15 -2.27
N LYS A 729 -17.64 -18.84 -2.56
CA LYS A 729 -16.54 -19.80 -2.55
C LYS A 729 -16.03 -19.99 -1.13
N TRP A 730 -16.13 -21.19 -0.58
CA TRP A 730 -15.35 -21.62 0.58
C TRP A 730 -13.97 -22.04 0.04
N TRP A 731 -12.90 -21.66 0.71
CA TRP A 731 -11.55 -22.16 0.42
C TRP A 731 -11.01 -22.68 1.73
N ASP A 732 -11.54 -23.81 2.19
CA ASP A 732 -10.94 -24.52 3.29
C ASP A 732 -9.87 -25.47 2.75
N GLU A 733 -8.75 -24.92 2.27
CA GLU A 733 -7.56 -25.71 1.87
C GLU A 733 -7.07 -26.57 3.05
N ILE A 734 -7.53 -27.81 3.24
CA ILE A 734 -6.92 -28.69 4.25
C ILE A 734 -5.54 -29.06 3.71
N ILE A 735 -4.47 -28.58 4.35
CA ILE A 735 -3.08 -28.78 3.90
C ILE A 735 -2.45 -29.91 4.73
N LYS A 736 -2.08 -31.01 4.08
CA LYS A 736 -1.33 -32.12 4.69
C LYS A 736 0.01 -32.32 3.97
N TYR A 737 1.06 -32.57 4.75
CA TYR A 737 2.39 -32.88 4.21
C TYR A 737 2.49 -34.37 3.89
N ILE A 738 2.88 -34.67 2.66
CA ILE A 738 3.16 -36.01 2.16
C ILE A 738 4.65 -36.06 1.81
N THR A 739 5.37 -37.08 2.27
CA THR A 739 6.76 -37.31 1.85
C THR A 739 6.78 -38.38 0.79
N ILE A 740 7.39 -38.11 -0.37
CA ILE A 740 7.57 -39.07 -1.45
C ILE A 740 9.01 -39.57 -1.44
N GLU A 741 9.18 -40.89 -1.33
CA GLU A 741 10.49 -41.54 -1.38
C GLU A 741 10.84 -42.01 -2.79
N ASP A 742 12.13 -41.97 -3.12
CA ASP A 742 12.65 -42.50 -4.38
C ASP A 742 12.53 -44.03 -4.39
N THR A 743 11.86 -44.57 -5.41
CA THR A 743 11.80 -46.00 -5.70
C THR A 743 13.10 -46.49 -6.35
N GLN A 744 14.25 -46.22 -5.73
CA GLN A 744 15.51 -46.84 -6.10
C GLN A 744 16.29 -47.27 -4.86
N THR A 745 16.13 -48.56 -4.53
CA THR A 745 17.09 -49.54 -3.98
C THR A 745 16.56 -50.34 -2.78
N ASP A 746 15.71 -51.32 -3.08
CA ASP A 746 15.62 -52.57 -2.31
C ASP A 746 15.95 -53.73 -3.26
N GLN A 747 17.24 -53.87 -3.60
CA GLN A 747 17.80 -55.15 -4.04
C GLN A 747 19.22 -55.32 -3.47
N GLU A 748 19.31 -56.26 -2.53
CA GLU A 748 20.44 -57.14 -2.21
C GLU A 748 21.58 -56.71 -1.24
N THR A 749 21.78 -57.63 -0.27
CA THR A 749 22.92 -57.86 0.66
C THR A 749 23.00 -56.95 1.90
N ASN A 750 23.04 -57.43 3.16
CA ASN A 750 23.86 -58.52 3.68
C ASN A 750 23.37 -58.96 5.10
N PRO A 751 23.31 -60.26 5.45
CA PRO A 751 22.98 -60.72 6.80
C PRO A 751 24.25 -61.07 7.60
N ALA A 752 24.81 -60.15 8.39
CA ALA A 752 25.82 -60.50 9.40
C ALA A 752 26.12 -59.33 10.35
N ASN A 753 25.55 -59.35 11.56
CA ASN A 753 26.33 -59.52 12.80
C ASN A 753 25.44 -59.33 14.04
N ARG A 754 25.25 -60.44 14.75
CA ARG A 754 25.02 -60.48 16.19
C ARG A 754 26.25 -59.90 16.90
N PHE A 755 26.07 -59.13 17.97
CA PHE A 755 26.56 -59.43 19.33
C PHE A 755 26.26 -58.29 20.32
N ASN A 756 25.44 -58.63 21.32
CA ASN A 756 25.44 -58.31 22.75
C ASN A 756 26.21 -57.10 23.34
N VAL A 757 25.46 -56.27 24.10
CA VAL A 757 25.52 -55.97 25.57
C VAL A 757 26.84 -55.39 26.13
N PRO A 758 26.83 -54.42 27.08
CA PRO A 758 25.78 -54.09 28.06
C PRO A 758 24.87 -52.90 27.75
#